data_AF-A0AAE0V4J1-F1
#
_entry.id   AF-A0AAE0V4J1-F1
#
_cell.length_a   1.000
_cell.length_b   1.000
_cell.length_c   1.000
_cell.angle_alpha   90.00
_cell.angle_beta   90.00
_cell.angle_gamma   90.00
#
_symmetry.space_group_name_H-M   'P 1'
#
loop_
_entity.id
_entity.type
_entity.pdbx_description
1 polymer ?
#
loop_
_entity_poly.entity_id
_entity_poly.type
_entity_poly.pdbx_seq_one_letter_code
_entity_poly.pdbx_strand_id
1 'polypeptide(L)'
;TFKMTSAPELVTGTAEPEQNGKFTLEIPDIVVLVIYFIFVLAVGIWSSIRANRGTIGGYFLAGRSMTWWPIGASLMSSNVGSGLFIGLAGTGAAGGLAVGGFEWNAAWVLIALGWIFVPVYISAGVVTMPEYLRKRFGGQRIRIYMSVLSLILYIFTKISTDIFSGALFIQLSLGWDLYLSTVVLLAVTALYTIAGGLTAVIYTDALQTVIMVVGAFVLMFIAFNKVGWYEGLVELYGKAVPALTVPNTTCHLPRPDAFHIFRDPVSGDLPWPGLLFGLTVLATWVWCTDQVIVQRSLSAKNLSHAKGGSVLGGYLKILPMFFVVMPGMISRALYPGSYLKLLNKLSKVCMTCIFFPAGMRGLMIAVMMAALMSSLTSIFNSSSTLFTMDIWLRIRRQASERELMVVGRVFILFLVVLSIFWIPIIQSANSGQLFNYIQSITSYLAPPITAVFLMAIFWSRVNEQGAFWGLMVGLVVGLVRMVMEFAYGTPSCGMEDMRPTILKDVHYLYFALILLALTVLVITAVSLCTSPIPEQHLQDCIRGTLSEWLETLPRSRELDLPSVLDCTIAQNTEVITPEEREELRVSVKLFLTESDCSSVENAVDMACVSLGVSQLDSVIIAPPPLSEGETLTLAHLQPLWAELEKIVQSLKAASIGTSDLDKTQLEELYNWAQVKPSSNQVNLASCCVMPPDLTAFAKEFDIQLLTHNDSKELLSSAGFQEAMQESCKDLQVEDWQLEWVLRYTIIVKSRGIIKAKGYLVHARKSAK
;
A
#
# COMPACT_ATOMS: atom_id res chain seq x y z
N THR A 1 14.95 17.11 55.14
CA THR A 1 13.84 16.34 55.73
C THR A 1 12.54 16.83 55.13
N PHE A 2 12.21 16.36 53.93
CA PHE A 2 10.96 16.70 53.24
C PHE A 2 9.89 15.71 53.72
N LYS A 3 8.82 16.25 54.32
CA LYS A 3 7.69 15.47 54.84
C LYS A 3 7.02 14.67 53.72
N MET A 4 6.93 13.36 53.90
CA MET A 4 5.96 12.50 53.22
C MET A 4 4.55 13.07 53.43
N THR A 5 3.94 13.58 52.36
CA THR A 5 2.50 13.82 52.30
C THR A 5 1.83 12.55 51.76
N SER A 6 1.10 11.89 52.67
CA SER A 6 -0.07 11.01 52.50
C SER A 6 -0.30 10.29 51.17
N ALA A 7 -0.45 8.97 51.26
CA ALA A 7 -1.03 8.09 50.24
C ALA A 7 -2.35 8.65 49.68
N PRO A 8 -2.70 8.40 48.40
CA PRO A 8 -3.98 8.81 47.85
C PRO A 8 -5.10 8.05 48.55
N GLU A 9 -5.94 8.76 49.30
CA GLU A 9 -7.16 8.20 49.86
C GLU A 9 -8.06 7.70 48.72
N LEU A 10 -8.48 6.44 48.82
CA LEU A 10 -9.58 5.91 48.04
C LEU A 10 -10.80 6.77 48.39
N VAL A 11 -11.39 7.47 47.42
CA VAL A 11 -12.64 8.24 47.64
C VAL A 11 -13.78 7.23 47.89
N THR A 12 -13.89 6.76 49.13
CA THR A 12 -15.07 6.05 49.66
C THR A 12 -16.03 7.09 50.19
N GLY A 13 -16.69 7.80 49.28
CA GLY A 13 -17.71 8.79 49.61
C GLY A 13 -18.96 8.56 48.78
N THR A 14 -20.06 8.19 49.43
CA THR A 14 -21.43 8.13 48.90
C THR A 14 -22.00 9.54 48.69
N ALA A 15 -21.23 10.43 48.06
CA ALA A 15 -21.73 11.72 47.59
C ALA A 15 -22.00 11.58 46.09
N GLU A 16 -23.28 11.63 45.70
CA GLU A 16 -23.64 11.89 44.32
C GLU A 16 -22.93 13.16 43.87
N PRO A 17 -22.10 13.13 42.79
CA PRO A 17 -21.65 14.36 42.20
C PRO A 17 -22.87 15.02 41.56
N GLU A 18 -23.22 16.23 42.01
CA GLU A 18 -24.22 17.09 41.38
C GLU A 18 -23.96 17.14 39.86
N GLN A 19 -24.80 16.44 39.10
CA GLN A 19 -24.84 16.53 37.66
C GLN A 19 -25.49 17.87 37.27
N ASN A 20 -24.71 18.96 37.25
CA ASN A 20 -25.11 20.20 36.57
C ASN A 20 -23.96 21.11 36.13
N GLY A 21 -22.72 20.62 36.10
CA GLY A 21 -21.64 21.34 35.45
C GLY A 21 -21.75 21.22 33.93
N LYS A 22 -22.38 22.19 33.26
CA LYS A 22 -22.19 22.38 31.81
C LYS A 22 -20.70 22.48 31.54
N PHE A 23 -20.15 21.59 30.71
CA PHE A 23 -18.78 21.72 30.21
C PHE A 23 -18.69 23.07 29.51
N THR A 24 -17.98 24.02 30.12
CA THR A 24 -17.78 25.37 29.58
C THR A 24 -16.32 25.48 29.20
N LEU A 25 -16.07 25.71 27.91
CA LEU A 25 -14.73 26.04 27.43
C LEU A 25 -14.31 27.37 28.07
N GLU A 26 -13.15 27.37 28.72
CA GLU A 26 -12.58 28.60 29.24
C GLU A 26 -11.85 29.35 28.11
N ILE A 27 -11.60 30.65 28.30
CA ILE A 27 -10.89 31.48 27.31
C ILE A 27 -9.59 30.83 26.83
N PRO A 28 -8.72 30.25 27.69
CA PRO A 28 -7.52 29.56 27.26
C PRO A 28 -7.79 28.37 26.32
N ASP A 29 -8.89 27.64 26.52
CA ASP A 29 -9.24 26.50 25.67
C ASP A 29 -9.63 26.94 24.26
N ILE A 30 -10.40 28.03 24.18
CA ILE A 30 -10.84 28.62 22.90
C ILE A 30 -9.64 29.15 22.12
N VAL A 31 -8.71 29.84 22.80
CA VAL A 31 -7.50 30.39 22.17
C VAL A 31 -6.66 29.26 21.55
N VAL A 32 -6.44 28.16 22.26
CA VAL A 32 -5.69 27.00 21.74
C VAL A 32 -6.37 26.41 20.49
N LEU A 33 -7.70 26.28 20.53
CA LEU A 33 -8.48 25.75 19.42
C LEU A 33 -8.45 26.65 18.17
N VAL A 34 -8.58 27.97 18.37
CA VAL A 34 -8.51 28.96 17.28
C VAL A 34 -7.12 28.96 16.65
N ILE A 35 -6.05 28.94 17.47
CA ILE A 35 -4.67 28.84 16.98
C ILE A 35 -4.49 27.57 16.14
N TYR A 36 -4.98 26.42 16.62
CA TYR A 36 -4.94 25.17 15.87
C TYR A 36 -5.58 25.29 14.48
N PHE A 37 -6.82 25.81 14.40
CA PHE A 37 -7.51 25.97 13.11
C PHE A 37 -6.81 26.93 12.17
N ILE A 38 -6.29 28.04 12.69
CA ILE A 38 -5.52 29.00 11.89
C ILE A 38 -4.26 28.34 11.31
N PHE A 39 -3.50 27.58 12.12
CA PHE A 39 -2.29 26.90 11.66
C PHE A 39 -2.59 25.84 10.58
N VAL A 40 -3.63 25.02 10.78
CA VAL A 40 -4.03 24.00 9.80
C VAL A 40 -4.47 24.64 8.50
N LEU A 41 -5.30 25.69 8.55
CA LEU A 41 -5.73 26.42 7.36
C LEU A 41 -4.55 27.11 6.66
N ALA A 42 -3.64 27.73 7.41
CA ALA A 42 -2.46 28.39 6.85
C ALA A 42 -1.54 27.41 6.12
N VAL A 43 -1.22 26.27 6.74
CA VAL A 43 -0.41 25.22 6.10
C VAL A 43 -1.14 24.59 4.92
N GLY A 44 -2.45 24.36 5.06
CA GLY A 44 -3.30 23.86 3.99
C GLY A 44 -3.28 24.80 2.78
N ILE A 45 -3.51 26.10 2.97
CA ILE A 45 -3.47 27.12 1.90
C ILE A 45 -2.08 27.25 1.32
N TRP A 46 -1.03 27.33 2.14
CA TRP A 46 0.36 27.45 1.68
C TRP A 46 0.78 26.27 0.80
N SER A 47 0.53 25.04 1.26
CA SER A 47 0.77 23.82 0.47
C SER A 47 -0.09 23.81 -0.79
N SER A 48 -1.33 24.27 -0.66
CA SER A 48 -2.29 24.50 -1.74
C SER A 48 -2.01 25.79 -2.55
N ILE A 49 -0.82 26.35 -2.53
CA ILE A 49 -0.37 27.31 -3.55
C ILE A 49 0.82 26.75 -4.30
N ARG A 50 1.65 25.96 -3.60
CA ARG A 50 2.87 25.35 -4.13
C ARG A 50 2.63 24.04 -4.88
N ALA A 51 1.51 23.37 -4.64
CA ALA A 51 1.17 22.12 -5.31
C ALA A 51 0.82 22.33 -6.79
N ASN A 52 1.39 21.51 -7.68
CA ASN A 52 1.10 21.54 -9.11
C ASN A 52 -0.26 20.88 -9.40
N ARG A 53 -1.37 21.61 -9.22
CA ARG A 53 -2.74 21.08 -9.38
C ARG A 53 -3.25 21.02 -10.81
N GLY A 54 -2.41 21.33 -11.80
CA GLY A 54 -2.82 21.33 -13.19
C GLY A 54 -3.03 19.93 -13.76
N THR A 55 -2.43 18.91 -13.15
CA THR A 55 -2.36 17.54 -13.68
C THR A 55 -2.90 16.51 -12.71
N ILE A 56 -3.28 15.34 -13.24
CA ILE A 56 -3.78 14.20 -12.46
C ILE A 56 -2.73 13.72 -11.46
N GLY A 57 -1.48 13.56 -11.90
CA GLY A 57 -0.36 13.15 -11.03
C GLY A 57 -0.07 14.16 -9.92
N GLY A 58 -0.27 15.45 -10.19
CA GLY A 58 -0.16 16.50 -9.18
C GLY A 58 -1.26 16.43 -8.12
N TYR A 59 -2.51 16.26 -8.53
CA TYR A 59 -3.66 16.20 -7.62
C TYR A 59 -3.72 14.90 -6.80
N PHE A 60 -3.52 13.74 -7.43
CA PHE A 60 -3.71 12.42 -6.80
C PHE A 60 -2.42 11.75 -6.29
N LEU A 61 -1.23 12.13 -6.77
CA LEU A 61 0.07 11.56 -6.37
C LEU A 61 1.05 12.60 -5.81
N ALA A 62 0.61 13.85 -5.59
CA ALA A 62 1.46 14.95 -5.14
C ALA A 62 2.71 15.16 -6.03
N GLY A 63 2.60 14.82 -7.32
CA GLY A 63 3.69 14.91 -8.29
C GLY A 63 4.91 14.04 -7.97
N ARG A 64 4.76 12.97 -7.16
CA ARG A 64 5.87 12.10 -6.71
C ARG A 64 7.07 12.90 -6.21
N SER A 65 6.84 13.89 -5.36
CA SER A 65 7.88 14.80 -4.86
C SER A 65 8.03 14.76 -3.33
N MET A 66 7.26 13.89 -2.65
CA MET A 66 7.21 13.88 -1.20
C MET A 66 8.48 13.29 -0.59
N THR A 67 8.95 13.94 0.48
CA THR A 67 10.08 13.47 1.27
C THR A 67 9.64 12.45 2.32
N TRP A 68 10.57 11.86 3.08
CA TRP A 68 10.26 10.68 3.90
C TRP A 68 9.46 11.03 5.16
N TRP A 69 9.73 12.19 5.76
CA TRP A 69 9.12 12.56 7.05
C TRP A 69 7.64 12.95 6.94
N PRO A 70 7.14 13.69 5.92
CA PRO A 70 5.71 13.95 5.79
C PRO A 70 4.94 12.67 5.47
N ILE A 71 5.54 11.78 4.68
CA ILE A 71 4.95 10.46 4.37
C ILE A 71 4.77 9.67 5.67
N GLY A 72 5.82 9.49 6.47
CA GLY A 72 5.72 8.73 7.71
C GLY A 72 4.76 9.34 8.73
N ALA A 73 4.75 10.67 8.86
CA ALA A 73 3.79 11.37 9.71
C ALA A 73 2.35 11.20 9.21
N SER A 74 2.12 11.26 7.89
CA SER A 74 0.80 11.11 7.30
C SER A 74 0.31 9.65 7.34
N LEU A 75 1.19 8.65 7.20
CA LEU A 75 0.87 7.24 7.43
C LEU A 75 0.33 7.00 8.85
N MET A 76 0.90 7.70 9.84
CA MET A 76 0.44 7.65 11.23
C MET A 76 -0.96 8.28 11.40
N SER A 77 -1.14 9.56 11.06
CA SER A 77 -2.42 10.25 11.30
C SER A 77 -3.58 9.72 10.48
N SER A 78 -3.32 9.15 9.30
CA SER A 78 -4.36 8.56 8.46
C SER A 78 -4.98 7.30 9.07
N ASN A 79 -4.25 6.62 9.95
CA ASN A 79 -4.75 5.44 10.67
C ASN A 79 -5.16 5.79 12.10
N VAL A 80 -4.47 6.73 12.75
CA VAL A 80 -4.80 7.21 14.10
C VAL A 80 -5.91 8.26 14.02
N GLY A 81 -7.11 7.79 13.67
CA GLY A 81 -8.35 8.57 13.72
C GLY A 81 -9.03 8.49 15.09
N SER A 82 -10.22 9.09 15.20
CA SER A 82 -11.03 9.05 16.43
C SER A 82 -11.44 7.65 16.88
N GLY A 83 -11.58 6.72 15.93
CA GLY A 83 -11.86 5.32 16.25
C GLY A 83 -10.77 4.70 17.14
N LEU A 84 -9.53 5.18 17.05
CA LEU A 84 -8.44 4.75 17.92
C LEU A 84 -8.56 5.39 19.30
N PHE A 85 -8.68 6.72 19.39
CA PHE A 85 -8.73 7.42 20.67
C PHE A 85 -9.94 7.05 21.54
N ILE A 86 -11.08 6.74 20.93
CA ILE A 86 -12.28 6.34 21.66
C ILE A 86 -12.36 4.82 21.77
N GLY A 87 -12.17 4.12 20.66
CA GLY A 87 -12.32 2.67 20.58
C GLY A 87 -11.18 1.91 21.25
N LEU A 88 -9.92 2.20 20.87
CA LEU A 88 -8.76 1.50 21.42
C LEU A 88 -8.56 1.84 22.92
N ALA A 89 -8.74 3.10 23.31
CA ALA A 89 -8.70 3.48 24.72
C ALA A 89 -9.83 2.82 25.53
N GLY A 90 -11.04 2.72 24.96
CA GLY A 90 -12.17 2.03 25.58
C GLY A 90 -11.93 0.53 25.75
N THR A 91 -11.39 -0.13 24.72
CA THR A 91 -10.99 -1.55 24.80
C THR A 91 -9.82 -1.75 25.77
N GLY A 92 -8.87 -0.80 25.84
CA GLY A 92 -7.80 -0.81 26.84
C GLY A 92 -8.35 -0.67 28.27
N ALA A 93 -9.34 0.22 28.48
CA ALA A 93 -10.02 0.37 29.75
C ALA A 93 -10.78 -0.91 30.15
N ALA A 94 -11.39 -1.61 29.20
CA ALA A 94 -12.16 -2.83 29.47
C ALA A 94 -11.27 -4.06 29.66
N GLY A 95 -10.29 -4.24 28.79
CA GLY A 95 -9.53 -5.48 28.63
C GLY A 95 -8.06 -5.38 29.06
N GLY A 96 -7.45 -4.20 29.12
CA GLY A 96 -6.04 -4.02 29.47
C GLY A 96 -5.07 -3.92 28.27
N LEU A 97 -3.80 -4.24 28.49
CA LEU A 97 -2.67 -3.98 27.60
C LEU A 97 -2.67 -4.77 26.28
N ALA A 98 -3.31 -5.94 26.20
CA ALA A 98 -3.22 -6.80 25.02
C ALA A 98 -3.73 -6.14 23.73
N VAL A 99 -4.66 -5.20 23.82
CA VAL A 99 -5.15 -4.45 22.65
C VAL A 99 -4.04 -3.60 22.00
N GLY A 100 -3.00 -3.24 22.74
CA GLY A 100 -1.80 -2.58 22.19
C GLY A 100 -1.06 -3.43 21.15
N GLY A 101 -1.30 -4.74 21.12
CA GLY A 101 -0.78 -5.63 20.07
C GLY A 101 -1.24 -5.24 18.66
N PHE A 102 -2.41 -4.59 18.50
CA PHE A 102 -2.87 -4.02 17.22
C PHE A 102 -1.89 -2.98 16.66
N GLU A 103 -1.33 -2.15 17.54
CA GLU A 103 -0.42 -1.07 17.17
C GLU A 103 1.00 -1.60 16.93
N TRP A 104 1.47 -2.54 17.75
CA TRP A 104 2.81 -3.11 17.60
C TRP A 104 2.92 -4.08 16.43
N ASN A 105 1.86 -4.84 16.11
CA ASN A 105 1.84 -5.70 14.93
C ASN A 105 1.97 -4.87 13.65
N ALA A 106 1.30 -3.71 13.59
CA ALA A 106 1.38 -2.79 12.47
C ALA A 106 2.81 -2.28 12.19
N ALA A 107 3.65 -2.13 13.21
CA ALA A 107 5.01 -1.61 13.04
C ALA A 107 5.86 -2.49 12.11
N TRP A 108 5.78 -3.82 12.23
CA TRP A 108 6.52 -4.75 11.38
C TRP A 108 5.95 -4.82 9.97
N VAL A 109 4.62 -4.75 9.84
CA VAL A 109 3.95 -4.74 8.52
C VAL A 109 4.26 -3.45 7.75
N LEU A 110 4.43 -2.32 8.44
CA LEU A 110 4.90 -1.07 7.82
C LEU A 110 6.32 -1.20 7.24
N ILE A 111 7.20 -1.96 7.90
CA ILE A 111 8.51 -2.30 7.32
C ILE A 111 8.30 -3.17 6.07
N ALA A 112 7.42 -4.17 6.13
CA ALA A 112 7.08 -4.98 4.96
C ALA A 112 6.53 -4.12 3.79
N LEU A 113 5.69 -3.13 4.06
CA LEU A 113 5.22 -2.16 3.05
C LEU A 113 6.40 -1.53 2.30
N GLY A 114 7.41 -1.01 3.01
CA GLY A 114 8.54 -0.30 2.39
C GLY A 114 9.48 -1.19 1.58
N TRP A 115 9.67 -2.46 1.98
CA TRP A 115 10.66 -3.35 1.35
C TRP A 115 10.09 -4.36 0.37
N ILE A 116 8.81 -4.70 0.49
CA ILE A 116 8.17 -5.74 -0.33
C ILE A 116 7.17 -5.10 -1.29
N PHE A 117 6.20 -4.36 -0.76
CA PHE A 117 5.03 -3.93 -1.54
C PHE A 117 5.28 -2.66 -2.35
N VAL A 118 5.81 -1.61 -1.72
CA VAL A 118 6.08 -0.32 -2.37
C VAL A 118 7.01 -0.43 -3.58
N PRO A 119 8.13 -1.19 -3.54
CA PRO A 119 8.96 -1.35 -4.72
C PRO A 119 8.18 -1.90 -5.91
N VAL A 120 7.32 -2.89 -5.69
CA VAL A 120 6.50 -3.50 -6.74
C VAL A 120 5.49 -2.49 -7.31
N TYR A 121 4.82 -1.73 -6.45
CA TYR A 121 3.79 -0.77 -6.90
C TYR A 121 4.39 0.45 -7.62
N ILE A 122 5.52 0.97 -7.14
CA ILE A 122 6.23 2.07 -7.82
C ILE A 122 6.74 1.59 -9.18
N SER A 123 7.35 0.41 -9.26
CA SER A 123 7.82 -0.16 -10.53
C SER A 123 6.68 -0.48 -11.50
N ALA A 124 5.49 -0.82 -11.00
CA ALA A 124 4.29 -1.02 -11.83
C ALA A 124 3.67 0.30 -12.32
N GLY A 125 4.12 1.46 -11.82
CA GLY A 125 3.65 2.78 -12.23
C GLY A 125 2.14 2.97 -12.01
N VAL A 126 1.57 2.39 -10.95
CA VAL A 126 0.13 2.44 -10.68
C VAL A 126 -0.26 3.62 -9.81
N VAL A 127 -1.49 4.08 -9.94
CA VAL A 127 -2.10 5.07 -9.03
C VAL A 127 -2.98 4.37 -7.99
N THR A 128 -3.64 3.28 -8.38
CA THR A 128 -4.57 2.54 -7.51
C THR A 128 -4.19 1.08 -7.30
N MET A 129 -4.54 0.53 -6.14
CA MET A 129 -4.32 -0.88 -5.82
C MET A 129 -5.13 -1.83 -6.74
N PRO A 130 -6.39 -1.52 -7.11
CA PRO A 130 -7.11 -2.28 -8.13
C PRO A 130 -6.46 -2.22 -9.51
N GLU A 131 -5.84 -1.10 -9.88
CA GLU A 131 -5.08 -0.96 -11.13
C GLU A 131 -3.87 -1.89 -11.16
N TYR A 132 -3.16 -2.07 -10.04
CA TYR A 132 -2.08 -3.06 -9.94
C TYR A 132 -2.57 -4.48 -10.27
N LEU A 133 -3.70 -4.89 -9.71
CA LEU A 133 -4.26 -6.22 -10.01
C LEU A 133 -4.70 -6.34 -11.47
N ARG A 134 -5.20 -5.27 -12.09
CA ARG A 134 -5.46 -5.22 -13.54
C ARG A 134 -4.17 -5.43 -14.33
N LYS A 135 -3.10 -4.69 -14.03
CA LYS A 135 -1.82 -4.82 -14.74
C LYS A 135 -1.21 -6.22 -14.53
N ARG A 136 -1.37 -6.81 -13.34
CA ARG A 136 -0.82 -8.13 -13.00
C ARG A 136 -1.57 -9.29 -13.66
N PHE A 137 -2.90 -9.20 -13.82
CA PHE A 137 -3.73 -10.31 -14.30
C PHE A 137 -4.44 -10.05 -15.65
N GLY A 138 -4.33 -8.85 -16.22
CA GLY A 138 -4.93 -8.46 -17.51
C GLY A 138 -6.44 -8.17 -17.48
N GLY A 139 -7.16 -8.65 -16.46
CA GLY A 139 -8.62 -8.56 -16.37
C GLY A 139 -9.17 -7.26 -15.76
N GLN A 140 -10.30 -6.78 -16.29
CA GLN A 140 -11.02 -5.62 -15.74
C GLN A 140 -11.96 -5.99 -14.57
N ARG A 141 -12.34 -7.26 -14.45
CA ARG A 141 -13.32 -7.75 -13.46
C ARG A 141 -12.86 -7.50 -12.03
N ILE A 142 -11.63 -7.92 -11.73
CA ILE A 142 -11.00 -7.78 -10.40
C ILE A 142 -10.88 -6.30 -10.03
N ARG A 143 -10.47 -5.44 -10.98
CA ARG A 143 -10.34 -3.99 -10.76
C ARG A 143 -11.64 -3.35 -10.30
N ILE A 144 -12.75 -3.60 -11.01
CA ILE A 144 -14.05 -3.02 -10.67
C ILE A 144 -14.55 -3.58 -9.34
N TYR A 145 -14.48 -4.90 -9.18
CA TYR A 145 -14.88 -5.58 -7.95
C TYR A 145 -14.19 -4.96 -6.73
N MET A 146 -12.86 -4.85 -6.79
CA MET A 146 -12.06 -4.29 -5.69
C MET A 146 -12.37 -2.82 -5.43
N SER A 147 -12.55 -2.02 -6.48
CA SER A 147 -12.85 -0.58 -6.35
C SER A 147 -14.21 -0.36 -5.69
N VAL A 148 -15.24 -1.08 -6.16
CA VAL A 148 -16.60 -0.98 -5.62
C VAL A 148 -16.65 -1.51 -4.18
N LEU A 149 -16.04 -2.66 -3.92
CA LEU A 149 -15.97 -3.23 -2.57
C LEU A 149 -15.26 -2.27 -1.61
N SER A 150 -14.14 -1.66 -2.01
CA SER A 150 -13.39 -0.72 -1.17
C SER A 150 -14.19 0.54 -0.88
N LEU A 151 -14.88 1.12 -1.88
CA LEU A 151 -15.74 2.29 -1.69
C LEU A 151 -16.90 2.02 -0.73
N ILE A 152 -17.55 0.86 -0.88
CA ILE A 152 -18.58 0.38 0.06
C ILE A 152 -17.98 0.28 1.46
N LEU A 153 -16.86 -0.43 1.63
CA LEU A 153 -16.21 -0.59 2.93
C LEU A 153 -15.85 0.75 3.56
N TYR A 154 -15.33 1.71 2.80
CA TYR A 154 -15.01 3.04 3.33
C TYR A 154 -16.23 3.78 3.88
N ILE A 155 -17.38 3.70 3.20
CA ILE A 155 -18.62 4.33 3.68
C ILE A 155 -19.13 3.63 4.94
N PHE A 156 -19.29 2.31 4.88
CA PHE A 156 -19.92 1.53 5.95
C PHE A 156 -19.05 1.39 7.21
N THR A 157 -17.72 1.32 7.06
CA THR A 157 -16.81 1.08 8.20
C THR A 157 -16.09 2.37 8.60
N LYS A 158 -15.21 2.89 7.75
CA LYS A 158 -14.28 3.97 8.14
C LYS A 158 -14.97 5.31 8.37
N ILE A 159 -15.71 5.80 7.37
CA ILE A 159 -16.38 7.10 7.44
C ILE A 159 -17.40 7.10 8.58
N SER A 160 -18.23 6.05 8.66
CA SER A 160 -19.24 5.91 9.71
C SER A 160 -18.63 5.96 11.12
N THR A 161 -17.53 5.24 11.33
CA THR A 161 -16.84 5.20 12.62
C THR A 161 -16.24 6.55 13.00
N ASP A 162 -15.55 7.19 12.06
CA ASP A 162 -14.86 8.45 12.34
C ASP A 162 -15.82 9.60 12.56
N ILE A 163 -16.90 9.69 11.77
CA ILE A 163 -17.92 10.71 11.97
C ILE A 163 -18.64 10.51 13.30
N PHE A 164 -19.06 9.29 13.62
CA PHE A 164 -19.78 9.03 14.85
C PHE A 164 -18.91 9.30 16.08
N SER A 165 -17.70 8.76 16.09
CA SER A 165 -16.73 8.96 17.17
C SER A 165 -16.39 10.45 17.33
N GLY A 166 -16.21 11.17 16.21
CA GLY A 166 -15.92 12.60 16.23
C GLY A 166 -17.07 13.47 16.67
N ALA A 167 -18.25 13.27 16.10
CA ALA A 167 -19.45 14.03 16.46
C ALA A 167 -19.85 13.79 17.91
N LEU A 168 -19.75 12.54 18.40
CA LEU A 168 -20.01 12.22 19.80
C LEU A 168 -19.01 12.90 20.73
N PHE A 169 -17.74 12.95 20.34
CA PHE A 169 -16.72 13.67 21.10
C PHE A 169 -17.01 15.18 21.17
N ILE A 170 -17.36 15.80 20.04
CA ILE A 170 -17.73 17.23 19.98
C ILE A 170 -18.99 17.49 20.80
N GLN A 171 -19.99 16.62 20.72
CA GLN A 171 -21.22 16.74 21.51
C GLN A 171 -20.92 16.70 23.02
N LEU A 172 -20.05 15.79 23.46
CA LEU A 172 -19.75 15.63 24.89
C LEU A 172 -18.77 16.68 25.41
N SER A 173 -17.93 17.23 24.53
CA SER A 173 -17.00 18.30 24.89
C SER A 173 -17.61 19.69 24.78
N LEU A 174 -18.44 19.99 23.78
CA LEU A 174 -18.97 21.33 23.53
C LEU A 174 -20.46 21.47 23.90
N GLY A 175 -21.14 20.37 24.21
CA GLY A 175 -22.59 20.36 24.42
C GLY A 175 -23.40 20.62 23.14
N TRP A 176 -22.76 20.51 21.97
CA TRP A 176 -23.40 20.76 20.67
C TRP A 176 -24.28 19.58 20.27
N ASP A 177 -25.29 19.86 19.45
CA ASP A 177 -26.08 18.81 18.82
C ASP A 177 -25.19 17.92 17.91
N LEU A 178 -25.52 16.62 17.84
CA LEU A 178 -24.73 15.66 17.07
C LEU A 178 -24.74 15.99 15.56
N TYR A 179 -25.88 16.44 15.02
CA TYR A 179 -25.98 16.82 13.60
C TYR A 179 -25.19 18.10 13.32
N LEU A 180 -25.30 19.10 14.19
CA LEU A 180 -24.49 20.33 14.07
C LEU A 180 -22.99 20.02 14.09
N SER A 181 -22.56 19.20 15.06
CA SER A 181 -21.17 18.77 15.21
C SER A 181 -20.66 18.06 13.96
N THR A 182 -21.48 17.18 13.38
CA THR A 182 -21.15 16.43 12.16
C THR A 182 -21.03 17.35 10.96
N VAL A 183 -22.01 18.24 10.74
CA VAL A 183 -22.03 19.16 9.59
C VAL A 183 -20.81 20.08 9.63
N VAL A 184 -20.47 20.65 10.79
CA VAL A 184 -19.28 21.51 10.93
C VAL A 184 -18.01 20.72 10.65
N LEU A 185 -17.85 19.52 11.24
CA LEU A 185 -16.68 18.67 11.02
C LEU A 185 -16.49 18.35 9.53
N LEU A 186 -17.56 17.91 8.86
CA LEU A 186 -17.51 17.54 7.45
C LEU A 186 -17.29 18.74 6.54
N ALA A 187 -17.93 19.89 6.81
CA ALA A 187 -17.77 21.09 6.01
C ALA A 187 -16.32 21.60 6.01
N VAL A 188 -15.70 21.69 7.20
CA VAL A 188 -14.31 22.14 7.29
C VAL A 188 -13.37 21.13 6.63
N THR A 189 -13.56 19.83 6.88
CA THR A 189 -12.78 18.74 6.27
C THR A 189 -12.87 18.78 4.74
N ALA A 190 -14.07 18.94 4.18
CA ALA A 190 -14.30 18.98 2.74
C ALA A 190 -13.63 20.19 2.07
N LEU A 191 -13.72 21.38 2.69
CA LEU A 191 -13.25 22.63 2.11
C LEU A 191 -11.78 22.57 1.67
N TYR A 192 -10.88 22.17 2.57
CA TYR A 192 -9.45 22.12 2.23
C TYR A 192 -9.05 20.83 1.52
N THR A 193 -9.78 19.72 1.68
CA THR A 193 -9.55 18.49 0.88
C THR A 193 -9.79 18.77 -0.62
N ILE A 194 -10.92 19.42 -0.93
CA ILE A 194 -11.30 19.78 -2.30
C ILE A 194 -10.35 20.82 -2.90
N ALA A 195 -9.95 21.80 -2.09
CA ALA A 195 -9.08 22.88 -2.56
C ALA A 195 -7.62 22.44 -2.78
N GLY A 196 -7.12 21.47 -2.01
CA GLY A 196 -5.70 21.18 -1.87
C GLY A 196 -5.15 19.96 -2.62
N GLY A 197 -5.91 18.87 -2.75
CA GLY A 197 -5.42 17.59 -3.28
C GLY A 197 -4.42 16.89 -2.34
N LEU A 198 -3.82 15.76 -2.79
CA LEU A 198 -3.00 14.89 -1.94
C LEU A 198 -1.81 15.62 -1.29
N THR A 199 -1.17 16.57 -1.97
CA THR A 199 -0.05 17.34 -1.40
C THR A 199 -0.46 18.11 -0.15
N ALA A 200 -1.58 18.84 -0.24
CA ALA A 200 -2.10 19.58 0.91
C ALA A 200 -2.47 18.64 2.04
N VAL A 201 -3.13 17.52 1.72
CA VAL A 201 -3.50 16.48 2.70
C VAL A 201 -2.26 15.98 3.45
N ILE A 202 -1.18 15.60 2.75
CA ILE A 202 0.04 15.08 3.39
C ILE A 202 0.71 16.12 4.30
N TYR A 203 0.79 17.39 3.89
CA TYR A 203 1.41 18.43 4.73
C TYR A 203 0.55 18.81 5.93
N THR A 204 -0.78 18.89 5.77
CA THR A 204 -1.69 19.11 6.91
C THR A 204 -1.66 17.93 7.86
N ASP A 205 -1.62 16.71 7.33
CA ASP A 205 -1.49 15.48 8.12
C ASP A 205 -0.18 15.48 8.92
N ALA A 206 0.94 15.84 8.30
CA ALA A 206 2.24 15.87 8.97
C ALA A 206 2.23 16.86 10.16
N LEU A 207 1.63 18.04 9.99
CA LEU A 207 1.42 18.99 11.08
C LEU A 207 0.51 18.41 12.16
N GLN A 208 -0.63 17.83 11.77
CA GLN A 208 -1.61 17.24 12.69
C GLN A 208 -1.00 16.10 13.49
N THR A 209 -0.11 15.29 12.90
CA THR A 209 0.64 14.25 13.62
C THR A 209 1.53 14.83 14.70
N VAL A 210 2.25 15.92 14.42
CA VAL A 210 3.09 16.57 15.45
C VAL A 210 2.23 17.06 16.60
N ILE A 211 1.12 17.75 16.30
CA ILE A 211 0.18 18.26 17.31
C ILE A 211 -0.41 17.10 18.13
N MET A 212 -0.85 16.04 17.45
CA MET A 212 -1.44 14.86 18.07
C MET A 212 -0.46 14.14 18.99
N VAL A 213 0.77 13.87 18.53
CA VAL A 213 1.79 13.16 19.31
C VAL A 213 2.20 13.99 20.52
N VAL A 214 2.52 15.28 20.34
CA VAL A 214 2.92 16.16 21.45
C VAL A 214 1.78 16.30 22.47
N GLY A 215 0.56 16.57 22.02
CA GLY A 215 -0.59 16.71 22.90
C GLY A 215 -0.93 15.41 23.63
N ALA A 216 -0.83 14.26 22.96
CA ALA A 216 -1.05 12.96 23.59
C ALA A 216 0.03 12.61 24.62
N PHE A 217 1.30 12.97 24.39
CA PHE A 217 2.36 12.82 25.39
C PHE A 217 2.10 13.67 26.64
N VAL A 218 1.68 14.92 26.48
CA VAL A 218 1.32 15.79 27.62
C VAL A 218 0.19 15.16 28.44
N LEU A 219 -0.86 14.67 27.77
CA LEU A 219 -1.98 14.00 28.44
C LEU A 219 -1.56 12.71 29.13
N MET A 220 -0.68 11.92 28.50
CA MET A 220 -0.10 10.70 29.07
C MET A 220 0.62 11.01 30.38
N PHE A 221 1.58 11.93 30.39
CA PHE A 221 2.35 12.27 31.60
C PHE A 221 1.45 12.66 32.77
N ILE A 222 0.39 13.41 32.49
CA ILE A 222 -0.54 13.88 33.52
C ILE A 222 -1.45 12.75 34.01
N ALA A 223 -1.91 11.89 33.10
CA ALA A 223 -2.66 10.69 33.47
C ALA A 223 -1.83 9.78 34.39
N PHE A 224 -0.57 9.51 34.03
CA PHE A 224 0.33 8.71 34.85
C PHE A 224 0.65 9.34 36.20
N ASN A 225 0.86 10.66 36.24
CA ASN A 225 1.10 11.36 37.51
C ASN A 225 -0.09 11.23 38.47
N LYS A 226 -1.34 11.23 37.98
CA LYS A 226 -2.55 11.09 38.81
C LYS A 226 -2.71 9.70 39.45
N VAL A 227 -2.20 8.64 38.82
CA VAL A 227 -2.31 7.26 39.33
C VAL A 227 -1.09 6.79 40.11
N GLY A 228 -0.06 7.61 40.29
CA GLY A 228 1.20 7.16 40.90
C GLY A 228 2.06 6.34 39.94
N TRP A 229 2.09 6.72 38.66
CA TRP A 229 2.86 6.09 37.59
C TRP A 229 2.48 4.62 37.34
N TYR A 230 3.39 3.84 36.77
CA TYR A 230 3.11 2.47 36.33
C TYR A 230 2.73 1.53 37.49
N GLU A 231 3.43 1.62 38.62
CA GLU A 231 3.14 0.80 39.80
C GLU A 231 1.73 1.06 40.34
N GLY A 232 1.37 2.35 40.50
CA GLY A 232 0.03 2.71 40.94
C GLY A 232 -1.05 2.39 39.90
N LEU A 233 -0.74 2.42 38.59
CA LEU A 233 -1.66 1.92 37.55
C LEU A 233 -1.95 0.43 37.74
N VAL A 234 -0.93 -0.41 37.93
CA VAL A 234 -1.10 -1.86 38.13
C VAL A 234 -1.95 -2.14 39.36
N GLU A 235 -1.66 -1.46 40.46
CA GLU A 235 -2.38 -1.65 41.73
C GLU A 235 -3.84 -1.17 41.65
N LEU A 236 -4.07 0.07 41.20
CA LEU A 236 -5.40 0.67 41.16
C LEU A 236 -6.30 0.01 40.10
N TYR A 237 -5.74 -0.40 38.95
CA TYR A 237 -6.52 -1.10 37.94
C TYR A 237 -7.04 -2.44 38.44
N GLY A 238 -6.23 -3.21 39.18
CA GLY A 238 -6.65 -4.48 39.79
C GLY A 238 -7.78 -4.32 40.80
N LYS A 239 -7.84 -3.16 41.48
CA LYS A 239 -8.88 -2.81 42.47
C LYS A 239 -10.10 -2.11 41.86
N ALA A 240 -10.10 -1.80 40.56
CA ALA A 240 -11.14 -1.01 39.88
C ALA A 240 -12.42 -1.82 39.61
N VAL A 241 -13.12 -2.23 40.67
CA VAL A 241 -14.41 -2.93 40.61
C VAL A 241 -15.55 -1.90 40.65
N PRO A 242 -16.48 -1.92 39.67
CA PRO A 242 -17.60 -0.99 39.67
C PRO A 242 -18.64 -1.33 40.75
N ALA A 243 -19.41 -0.33 41.18
CA ALA A 243 -20.43 -0.48 42.24
C ALA A 243 -21.62 -1.39 41.87
N LEU A 244 -21.85 -1.58 40.57
CA LEU A 244 -22.88 -2.45 40.02
C LEU A 244 -22.19 -3.61 39.31
N THR A 245 -22.30 -4.82 39.82
CA THR A 245 -21.79 -6.02 39.16
C THR A 245 -22.93 -6.96 38.84
N VAL A 246 -22.75 -7.79 37.82
CA VAL A 246 -23.70 -8.87 37.53
C VAL A 246 -23.34 -10.06 38.44
N PRO A 247 -24.21 -10.47 39.38
CA PRO A 247 -23.90 -11.53 40.34
C PRO A 247 -23.60 -12.86 39.61
N ASN A 248 -22.72 -13.68 40.18
CA ASN A 248 -22.24 -14.96 39.62
C ASN A 248 -21.55 -14.89 38.24
N THR A 249 -21.00 -13.73 37.88
CA THR A 249 -20.27 -13.56 36.61
C THR A 249 -18.94 -12.82 36.82
N THR A 250 -18.02 -12.99 35.87
CA THR A 250 -16.78 -12.19 35.79
C THR A 250 -16.99 -10.85 35.08
N CYS A 251 -18.24 -10.51 34.76
CA CYS A 251 -18.63 -9.33 34.02
C CYS A 251 -18.22 -8.05 34.75
N HIS A 252 -17.68 -7.11 33.98
CA HIS A 252 -17.23 -5.80 34.46
C HIS A 252 -16.12 -5.84 35.52
N LEU A 253 -15.58 -7.00 35.89
CA LEU A 253 -14.40 -7.10 36.75
C LEU A 253 -13.13 -6.86 35.93
N PRO A 254 -12.09 -6.21 36.50
CA PRO A 254 -10.77 -6.17 35.88
C PRO A 254 -10.26 -7.60 35.65
N ARG A 255 -9.73 -7.88 34.45
CA ARG A 255 -9.17 -9.20 34.14
C ARG A 255 -7.84 -9.41 34.89
N PRO A 256 -7.55 -10.61 35.42
CA PRO A 256 -6.29 -10.90 36.11
C PRO A 256 -5.08 -10.86 35.16
N ASP A 257 -5.30 -11.15 33.88
CA ASP A 257 -4.31 -11.09 32.79
C ASP A 257 -4.34 -9.75 32.02
N ALA A 258 -4.89 -8.68 32.61
CA ALA A 258 -5.00 -7.37 31.97
C ALA A 258 -3.64 -6.79 31.55
N PHE A 259 -2.56 -7.10 32.27
CA PHE A 259 -1.20 -6.64 31.94
C PHE A 259 -0.38 -7.64 31.11
N HIS A 260 -0.99 -8.75 30.66
CA HIS A 260 -0.36 -9.70 29.75
C HIS A 260 -0.84 -9.48 28.31
N ILE A 261 0.12 -9.24 27.40
CA ILE A 261 -0.16 -9.11 25.96
C ILE A 261 -0.49 -10.47 25.35
N PHE A 262 0.31 -11.50 25.67
CA PHE A 262 0.07 -12.86 25.22
C PHE A 262 -0.87 -13.57 26.18
N ARG A 263 -2.15 -13.61 25.81
CA ARG A 263 -3.21 -14.26 26.58
C ARG A 263 -3.41 -15.69 26.15
N ASP A 264 -4.12 -16.45 26.98
CA ASP A 264 -4.47 -17.84 26.72
C ASP A 264 -5.01 -18.04 25.29
N PRO A 265 -4.53 -19.08 24.55
CA PRO A 265 -4.87 -19.25 23.14
C PRO A 265 -6.33 -19.63 22.88
N VAL A 266 -7.10 -20.04 23.89
CA VAL A 266 -8.49 -20.51 23.69
C VAL A 266 -9.47 -19.64 24.47
N SER A 267 -9.19 -19.37 25.74
CA SER A 267 -10.10 -18.65 26.66
C SER A 267 -9.84 -17.14 26.73
N GLY A 268 -8.73 -16.66 26.13
CA GLY A 268 -8.42 -15.24 26.07
C GLY A 268 -9.37 -14.49 25.12
N ASP A 269 -9.76 -13.27 25.51
CA ASP A 269 -10.51 -12.34 24.65
C ASP A 269 -9.69 -11.84 23.45
N LEU A 270 -8.37 -11.80 23.59
CA LEU A 270 -7.41 -11.57 22.51
C LEU A 270 -6.36 -12.69 22.56
N PRO A 271 -6.67 -13.87 21.98
CA PRO A 271 -5.79 -15.03 22.09
C PRO A 271 -4.47 -14.76 21.35
N TRP A 272 -3.34 -15.11 21.98
CA TRP A 272 -2.01 -14.72 21.47
C TRP A 272 -1.72 -15.16 20.02
N PRO A 273 -2.12 -16.36 19.53
CA PRO A 273 -1.84 -16.74 18.14
C PRO A 273 -2.74 -15.96 17.17
N GLY A 274 -3.97 -15.64 17.58
CA GLY A 274 -4.85 -14.74 16.82
C GLY A 274 -4.26 -13.33 16.74
N LEU A 275 -3.71 -12.83 17.85
CA LEU A 275 -3.04 -11.53 17.94
C LEU A 275 -1.76 -11.48 17.10
N LEU A 276 -0.99 -12.56 17.00
CA LEU A 276 0.23 -12.58 16.20
C LEU A 276 -0.07 -12.82 14.72
N PHE A 277 -0.73 -13.92 14.39
CA PHE A 277 -0.89 -14.36 13.00
C PHE A 277 -2.14 -13.75 12.36
N GLY A 278 -3.30 -13.84 13.03
CA GLY A 278 -4.57 -13.36 12.47
C GLY A 278 -4.58 -11.86 12.27
N LEU A 279 -4.07 -11.12 13.24
CA LEU A 279 -3.90 -9.68 13.13
C LEU A 279 -2.92 -9.28 12.03
N THR A 280 -1.85 -10.05 11.80
CA THR A 280 -0.91 -9.78 10.69
C THR A 280 -1.62 -9.81 9.33
N VAL A 281 -2.63 -10.66 9.15
CA VAL A 281 -3.46 -10.69 7.93
C VAL A 281 -4.20 -9.36 7.74
N LEU A 282 -4.81 -8.86 8.82
CA LEU A 282 -5.58 -7.61 8.80
C LEU A 282 -4.65 -6.41 8.66
N ALA A 283 -3.53 -6.40 9.37
CA ALA A 283 -2.51 -5.38 9.24
C ALA A 283 -1.94 -5.34 7.83
N THR A 284 -1.67 -6.49 7.20
CA THR A 284 -1.22 -6.53 5.80
C THR A 284 -2.25 -5.92 4.87
N TRP A 285 -3.54 -6.17 5.10
CA TRP A 285 -4.60 -5.50 4.33
C TRP A 285 -4.53 -3.97 4.49
N VAL A 286 -4.60 -3.48 5.73
CA VAL A 286 -4.63 -2.04 6.05
C VAL A 286 -3.38 -1.33 5.56
N TRP A 287 -2.19 -1.90 5.80
CA TRP A 287 -0.94 -1.18 5.57
C TRP A 287 -0.39 -1.38 4.16
N CYS A 288 -0.60 -2.55 3.56
CA CYS A 288 0.02 -2.91 2.30
C CYS A 288 -0.93 -2.93 1.10
N THR A 289 -2.25 -2.99 1.30
CA THR A 289 -3.21 -3.13 0.18
C THR A 289 -4.29 -2.05 0.15
N ASP A 290 -4.47 -1.31 1.24
CA ASP A 290 -5.47 -0.26 1.35
C ASP A 290 -5.02 1.01 0.61
N GLN A 291 -5.88 1.52 -0.27
CA GLN A 291 -5.59 2.73 -1.04
C GLN A 291 -5.23 3.92 -0.13
N VAL A 292 -5.90 4.05 1.02
CA VAL A 292 -5.65 5.16 1.95
C VAL A 292 -4.19 5.25 2.37
N ILE A 293 -3.58 4.11 2.69
CA ILE A 293 -2.22 4.06 3.22
C ILE A 293 -1.21 4.03 2.06
N VAL A 294 -1.38 3.11 1.12
CA VAL A 294 -0.38 2.87 0.06
C VAL A 294 -0.20 4.10 -0.84
N GLN A 295 -1.27 4.85 -1.13
CA GLN A 295 -1.22 6.05 -1.97
C GLN A 295 -0.23 7.11 -1.46
N ARG A 296 0.00 7.19 -0.14
CA ARG A 296 0.97 8.12 0.46
C ARG A 296 2.40 7.70 0.16
N SER A 297 2.69 6.40 0.27
CA SER A 297 4.00 5.85 -0.06
C SER A 297 4.30 5.98 -1.56
N LEU A 298 3.28 5.92 -2.43
CA LEU A 298 3.42 6.15 -3.88
C LEU A 298 3.74 7.59 -4.26
N SER A 299 3.51 8.55 -3.36
CA SER A 299 3.82 9.97 -3.59
C SER A 299 5.30 10.33 -3.31
N ALA A 300 6.10 9.36 -2.88
CA ALA A 300 7.51 9.55 -2.57
C ALA A 300 8.32 9.95 -3.81
N LYS A 301 9.35 10.77 -3.62
CA LYS A 301 10.26 11.17 -4.70
C LYS A 301 11.14 10.07 -5.24
N ASN A 302 11.44 9.07 -4.41
CA ASN A 302 12.18 7.88 -4.79
C ASN A 302 11.93 6.76 -3.77
N LEU A 303 12.43 5.57 -4.07
CA LEU A 303 12.22 4.39 -3.23
C LEU A 303 12.83 4.53 -1.82
N SER A 304 13.95 5.24 -1.69
CA SER A 304 14.58 5.51 -0.38
C SER A 304 13.67 6.34 0.52
N HIS A 305 13.01 7.36 -0.04
CA HIS A 305 12.07 8.19 0.69
C HIS A 305 10.79 7.46 1.07
N ALA A 306 10.31 6.55 0.22
CA ALA A 306 9.17 5.71 0.55
C ALA A 306 9.50 4.75 1.70
N LYS A 307 10.68 4.11 1.67
CA LYS A 307 11.20 3.25 2.76
C LYS A 307 11.37 4.03 4.06
N GLY A 308 11.97 5.22 4.00
CA GLY A 308 12.13 6.09 5.17
C GLY A 308 10.79 6.50 5.78
N GLY A 309 9.79 6.78 4.93
CA GLY A 309 8.42 7.06 5.38
C GLY A 309 7.78 5.87 6.10
N SER A 310 7.90 4.67 5.53
CA SER A 310 7.46 3.42 6.16
C SER A 310 8.11 3.17 7.52
N VAL A 311 9.43 3.39 7.65
CA VAL A 311 10.16 3.23 8.92
C VAL A 311 9.67 4.23 9.96
N LEU A 312 9.57 5.52 9.60
CA LEU A 312 9.07 6.54 10.51
C LEU A 312 7.64 6.23 10.97
N GLY A 313 6.76 5.81 10.05
CA GLY A 313 5.41 5.38 10.38
C GLY A 313 5.41 4.21 11.38
N GLY A 314 6.29 3.22 11.17
CA GLY A 314 6.45 2.08 12.06
C GLY A 314 6.89 2.48 13.48
N TYR A 315 7.85 3.40 13.60
CA TYR A 315 8.25 3.95 14.90
C TYR A 315 7.12 4.71 15.60
N LEU A 316 6.41 5.57 14.86
CA LEU A 316 5.29 6.34 15.42
C LEU A 316 4.15 5.42 15.91
N LYS A 317 3.97 4.26 15.26
CA LYS A 317 2.97 3.25 15.64
C LYS A 317 3.25 2.53 16.95
N ILE A 318 4.46 2.61 17.50
CA ILE A 318 4.75 2.05 18.83
C ILE A 318 4.12 2.91 19.94
N LEU A 319 3.95 4.21 19.70
CA LEU A 319 3.60 5.21 20.71
C LEU A 319 2.15 5.14 21.26
N PRO A 320 1.10 4.86 20.46
CA PRO A 320 -0.29 4.82 20.95
C PRO A 320 -0.54 3.85 22.11
N MET A 321 0.30 2.82 22.27
CA MET A 321 0.27 1.98 23.46
C MET A 321 0.37 2.80 24.76
N PHE A 322 1.27 3.78 24.77
CA PHE A 322 1.56 4.58 25.95
C PHE A 322 0.60 5.76 26.12
N PHE A 323 0.16 6.40 25.03
CA PHE A 323 -0.68 7.60 25.12
C PHE A 323 -2.17 7.38 24.81
N VAL A 324 -2.58 6.20 24.35
CA VAL A 324 -4.00 5.83 24.12
C VAL A 324 -4.41 4.68 25.04
N VAL A 325 -3.74 3.53 24.95
CA VAL A 325 -4.16 2.29 25.67
C VAL A 325 -4.01 2.46 27.18
N MET A 326 -2.82 2.84 27.65
CA MET A 326 -2.56 3.00 29.08
C MET A 326 -3.39 4.14 29.71
N PRO A 327 -3.58 5.32 29.09
CA PRO A 327 -4.54 6.32 29.55
C PRO A 327 -5.98 5.82 29.59
N GLY A 328 -6.38 4.94 28.67
CA GLY A 328 -7.63 4.19 28.75
C GLY A 328 -7.74 3.37 30.04
N MET A 329 -6.71 2.59 30.38
CA MET A 329 -6.64 1.83 31.64
C MET A 329 -6.68 2.74 32.87
N ILE A 330 -5.94 3.84 32.85
CA ILE A 330 -5.92 4.86 33.92
C ILE A 330 -7.32 5.43 34.16
N SER A 331 -8.09 5.67 33.09
CA SER A 331 -9.46 6.19 33.22
C SER A 331 -10.36 5.26 34.02
N ARG A 332 -10.20 3.94 33.87
CA ARG A 332 -10.91 2.94 34.67
C ARG A 332 -10.41 2.91 36.11
N ALA A 333 -9.09 2.96 36.31
CA ALA A 333 -8.47 2.92 37.63
C ALA A 333 -8.92 4.07 38.53
N LEU A 334 -9.05 5.28 37.97
CA LEU A 334 -9.46 6.48 38.70
C LEU A 334 -10.98 6.58 38.92
N TYR A 335 -11.79 6.00 38.02
CA TYR A 335 -13.24 6.19 38.03
C TYR A 335 -14.04 4.89 37.86
N PRO A 336 -13.95 3.94 38.80
CA PRO A 336 -14.64 2.65 38.71
C PRO A 336 -16.17 2.75 38.81
N GLY A 337 -16.72 3.67 39.63
CA GLY A 337 -18.16 3.79 39.91
C GLY A 337 -18.99 4.40 38.77
N SER A 338 -18.38 5.28 37.98
CA SER A 338 -19.03 5.95 36.84
C SER A 338 -18.99 5.13 35.55
N TYR A 339 -18.21 4.04 35.53
CA TYR A 339 -18.02 3.16 34.37
C TYR A 339 -19.34 2.46 33.93
N LEU A 340 -20.26 2.15 34.87
CA LEU A 340 -21.51 1.43 34.55
C LEU A 340 -22.67 2.31 34.08
N LYS A 341 -22.83 3.53 34.62
CA LYS A 341 -23.81 4.51 34.06
C LYS A 341 -23.45 4.88 32.61
N LEU A 342 -22.16 4.74 32.25
CA LEU A 342 -21.58 4.99 30.94
C LEU A 342 -21.84 3.88 29.89
N LEU A 343 -22.11 2.65 30.34
CA LEU A 343 -22.36 1.50 29.48
C LEU A 343 -23.83 1.44 28.99
N ASN A 344 -24.78 1.99 29.75
CA ASN A 344 -26.23 1.91 29.48
C ASN A 344 -26.84 3.19 28.86
N LYS A 345 -26.12 4.31 28.82
CA LYS A 345 -26.49 5.51 28.04
C LYS A 345 -25.42 5.77 26.99
N LEU A 346 -25.82 6.45 25.91
CA LEU A 346 -25.06 6.80 24.71
C LEU A 346 -23.74 7.59 24.92
N SER A 347 -23.17 7.55 26.11
CA SER A 347 -22.09 8.41 26.57
C SER A 347 -20.80 7.63 26.79
N LYS A 348 -20.37 6.77 25.85
CA LYS A 348 -19.09 6.01 25.93
C LYS A 348 -17.84 6.89 25.70
N VAL A 349 -17.79 8.09 26.27
CA VAL A 349 -16.70 9.02 25.98
C VAL A 349 -16.15 9.59 27.27
N CYS A 350 -14.86 9.27 27.47
CA CYS A 350 -13.86 10.09 28.11
C CYS A 350 -14.26 10.73 29.46
N MET A 351 -14.19 9.95 30.54
CA MET A 351 -14.14 10.54 31.89
C MET A 351 -12.87 11.35 32.14
N THR A 352 -11.77 11.05 31.47
CA THR A 352 -10.53 11.83 31.57
C THR A 352 -10.73 13.28 31.11
N CYS A 353 -11.62 13.53 30.15
CA CYS A 353 -11.90 14.84 29.57
C CYS A 353 -12.50 15.84 30.59
N ILE A 354 -13.23 15.36 31.59
CA ILE A 354 -14.00 16.20 32.51
C ILE A 354 -13.10 16.80 33.61
N PHE A 355 -11.90 16.24 33.84
CA PHE A 355 -11.06 16.57 35.00
C PHE A 355 -9.69 17.18 34.67
N PHE A 356 -9.50 17.73 33.46
CA PHE A 356 -8.28 18.48 33.14
C PHE A 356 -8.39 19.97 33.51
N PRO A 357 -7.29 20.65 33.86
CA PRO A 357 -7.24 22.11 34.03
C PRO A 357 -7.61 22.87 32.74
N ALA A 358 -7.95 24.15 32.88
CA ALA A 358 -8.17 25.06 31.75
C ALA A 358 -6.93 25.16 30.84
N GLY A 359 -7.13 25.29 29.53
CA GLY A 359 -6.11 25.28 28.48
C GLY A 359 -5.73 23.87 28.00
N MET A 360 -5.68 22.90 28.93
CA MET A 360 -5.43 21.50 28.58
C MET A 360 -6.63 20.81 27.94
N ARG A 361 -7.85 21.23 28.30
CA ARG A 361 -9.09 20.74 27.66
C ARG A 361 -9.11 21.16 26.20
N GLY A 362 -8.77 22.42 25.91
CA GLY A 362 -8.63 22.94 24.55
C GLY A 362 -7.57 22.21 23.74
N LEU A 363 -6.41 21.90 24.34
CA LEU A 363 -5.37 21.10 23.69
C LEU A 363 -5.86 19.70 23.31
N MET A 364 -6.56 19.02 24.21
CA MET A 364 -7.12 17.69 23.94
C MET A 364 -8.17 17.72 22.83
N ILE A 365 -9.06 18.73 22.83
CA ILE A 365 -10.04 18.92 21.77
C ILE A 365 -9.33 19.17 20.43
N ALA A 366 -8.30 20.01 20.40
CA ALA A 366 -7.51 20.25 19.20
C ALA A 366 -6.83 18.97 18.68
N VAL A 367 -6.25 18.15 19.56
CA VAL A 367 -5.65 16.85 19.21
C VAL A 367 -6.67 15.90 18.60
N MET A 368 -7.86 15.80 19.20
CA MET A 368 -8.91 14.91 18.68
C MET A 368 -9.50 15.43 17.36
N MET A 369 -9.68 16.75 17.22
CA MET A 369 -10.08 17.35 15.95
C MET A 369 -9.02 17.14 14.87
N ALA A 370 -7.72 17.22 15.21
CA ALA A 370 -6.62 16.93 14.29
C ALA A 370 -6.66 15.47 13.79
N ALA A 371 -6.81 14.52 14.70
CA ALA A 371 -6.92 13.09 14.36
C ALA A 371 -8.13 12.82 13.45
N LEU A 372 -9.30 13.39 13.80
CA LEU A 372 -10.55 13.27 13.02
C LEU A 372 -10.43 13.82 11.61
N MET A 373 -9.87 15.02 11.52
CA MET A 373 -9.74 15.72 10.26
C MET A 373 -8.75 15.00 9.34
N SER A 374 -7.62 14.54 9.85
CA SER A 374 -6.62 13.80 9.08
C SER A 374 -7.17 12.47 8.57
N SER A 375 -7.91 11.72 9.37
CA SER A 375 -8.45 10.43 8.91
C SER A 375 -9.52 10.61 7.83
N LEU A 376 -10.44 11.57 7.99
CA LEU A 376 -11.49 11.84 7.01
C LEU A 376 -10.95 12.40 5.68
N THR A 377 -9.98 13.32 5.70
CA THR A 377 -9.35 13.84 4.47
C THR A 377 -8.71 12.71 3.67
N SER A 378 -8.05 11.80 4.37
CA SER A 378 -7.40 10.61 3.81
C SER A 378 -8.39 9.71 3.09
N ILE A 379 -9.50 9.39 3.76
CA ILE A 379 -10.54 8.52 3.21
C ILE A 379 -11.22 9.19 2.00
N PHE A 380 -11.56 10.47 2.07
CA PHE A 380 -12.17 11.19 0.96
C PHE A 380 -11.25 11.29 -0.26
N ASN A 381 -9.97 11.60 -0.06
CA ASN A 381 -9.00 11.68 -1.15
C ASN A 381 -8.83 10.31 -1.85
N SER A 382 -8.66 9.23 -1.08
CA SER A 382 -8.48 7.90 -1.66
C SER A 382 -9.75 7.36 -2.30
N SER A 383 -10.92 7.63 -1.72
CA SER A 383 -12.21 7.28 -2.35
C SER A 383 -12.42 8.01 -3.67
N SER A 384 -12.09 9.31 -3.70
CA SER A 384 -12.10 10.13 -4.91
C SER A 384 -11.16 9.57 -5.98
N THR A 385 -9.97 9.11 -5.57
CA THR A 385 -8.99 8.48 -6.47
C THR A 385 -9.53 7.18 -7.07
N LEU A 386 -10.06 6.27 -6.24
CA LEU A 386 -10.65 5.00 -6.70
C LEU A 386 -11.81 5.24 -7.67
N PHE A 387 -12.74 6.13 -7.32
CA PHE A 387 -13.88 6.41 -8.20
C PHE A 387 -13.43 7.01 -9.53
N THR A 388 -12.56 8.01 -9.49
CA THR A 388 -12.11 8.73 -10.70
C THR A 388 -11.29 7.83 -11.62
N MET A 389 -10.33 7.10 -11.06
CA MET A 389 -9.39 6.31 -11.87
C MET A 389 -9.96 4.97 -12.31
N ASP A 390 -10.69 4.26 -11.42
CA ASP A 390 -11.11 2.89 -11.67
C ASP A 390 -12.53 2.77 -12.23
N ILE A 391 -13.41 3.73 -11.92
CA ILE A 391 -14.82 3.71 -12.33
C ILE A 391 -15.08 4.74 -13.43
N TRP A 392 -14.70 6.02 -13.23
CA TRP A 392 -15.03 7.09 -14.18
C TRP A 392 -14.32 6.92 -15.52
N LEU A 393 -13.02 6.63 -15.55
CA LEU A 393 -12.29 6.34 -16.80
C LEU A 393 -12.84 5.15 -17.58
N ARG A 394 -13.60 4.26 -16.92
CA ARG A 394 -14.31 3.19 -17.62
C ARG A 394 -15.59 3.69 -18.29
N ILE A 395 -16.37 4.52 -17.60
CA ILE A 395 -17.60 5.13 -18.13
C ILE A 395 -17.26 6.09 -19.26
N ARG A 396 -16.23 6.91 -19.07
CA ARG A 396 -15.72 7.87 -20.05
C ARG A 396 -14.25 7.63 -20.34
N ARG A 397 -13.99 6.82 -21.37
CA ARG A 397 -12.64 6.41 -21.79
C ARG A 397 -11.71 7.56 -22.19
N GLN A 398 -12.27 8.64 -22.72
CA GLN A 398 -11.51 9.82 -23.15
C GLN A 398 -11.83 11.04 -22.28
N ALA A 399 -11.70 10.88 -20.96
CA ALA A 399 -11.86 12.00 -20.03
C ALA A 399 -10.59 12.87 -20.04
N SER A 400 -10.76 14.20 -20.07
CA SER A 400 -9.63 15.13 -19.94
C SER A 400 -9.11 15.17 -18.49
N GLU A 401 -7.84 15.58 -18.29
CA GLU A 401 -7.29 15.75 -16.93
C GLU A 401 -8.13 16.68 -16.05
N ARG A 402 -8.62 17.79 -16.63
CA ARG A 402 -9.49 18.75 -15.94
C ARG A 402 -10.80 18.11 -15.50
N GLU A 403 -11.39 17.29 -16.36
CA GLU A 403 -12.61 16.57 -16.04
C GLU A 403 -12.39 15.61 -14.87
N LEU A 404 -11.32 14.81 -14.90
CA LEU A 404 -11.00 13.84 -13.84
C LEU A 404 -10.84 14.54 -12.49
N MET A 405 -10.17 15.70 -12.46
CA MET A 405 -10.04 16.49 -11.24
C MET A 405 -11.39 17.05 -10.75
N VAL A 406 -12.26 17.53 -11.64
CA VAL A 406 -13.59 18.01 -11.27
C VAL A 406 -14.47 16.87 -10.74
N VAL A 407 -14.49 15.74 -11.43
CA VAL A 407 -15.24 14.54 -11.01
C VAL A 407 -14.76 14.07 -9.65
N GLY A 408 -13.46 14.04 -9.42
CA GLY A 408 -12.89 13.70 -8.12
C GLY A 408 -13.39 14.62 -7.00
N ARG A 409 -13.43 15.94 -7.22
CA ARG A 409 -13.94 16.92 -6.25
C ARG A 409 -15.44 16.80 -6.00
N VAL A 410 -16.23 16.59 -7.05
CA VAL A 410 -17.68 16.37 -6.95
C VAL A 410 -17.97 15.09 -6.19
N PHE A 411 -17.16 14.04 -6.40
CA PHE A 411 -17.32 12.78 -5.66
C PHE A 411 -17.05 12.94 -4.16
N ILE A 412 -16.11 13.80 -3.75
CA ILE A 412 -15.90 14.13 -2.33
C ILE A 412 -17.15 14.79 -1.74
N LEU A 413 -17.76 15.75 -2.44
CA LEU A 413 -19.02 16.37 -2.00
C LEU A 413 -20.15 15.35 -1.89
N PHE A 414 -20.24 14.43 -2.85
CA PHE A 414 -21.19 13.32 -2.80
C PHE A 414 -20.99 12.44 -1.56
N LEU A 415 -19.74 12.07 -1.23
CA LEU A 415 -19.43 11.29 -0.04
C LEU A 415 -19.81 12.04 1.25
N VAL A 416 -19.55 13.34 1.33
CA VAL A 416 -19.94 14.17 2.48
C VAL A 416 -21.45 14.14 2.70
N VAL A 417 -22.23 14.35 1.64
CA VAL A 417 -23.69 14.32 1.70
C VAL A 417 -24.19 12.93 2.10
N LEU A 418 -23.66 11.87 1.48
CA LEU A 418 -24.01 10.49 1.80
C LEU A 418 -23.72 10.15 3.26
N SER A 419 -22.62 10.67 3.81
CA SER A 419 -22.22 10.45 5.19
C SER A 419 -23.21 11.06 6.19
N ILE A 420 -23.79 12.23 5.87
CA ILE A 420 -24.82 12.87 6.70
C ILE A 420 -26.11 12.04 6.71
N PHE A 421 -26.53 11.53 5.54
CA PHE A 421 -27.70 10.65 5.45
C PHE A 421 -27.53 9.33 6.20
N TRP A 422 -26.29 8.90 6.44
CA TRP A 422 -26.00 7.64 7.11
C TRP A 422 -26.09 7.71 8.65
N ILE A 423 -26.12 8.93 9.23
CA ILE A 423 -26.14 9.15 10.69
C ILE A 423 -27.25 8.36 11.42
N PRO A 424 -28.52 8.34 10.98
CA PRO A 424 -29.59 7.65 11.71
C PRO A 424 -29.35 6.14 11.82
N ILE A 425 -28.76 5.55 10.79
CA ILE A 425 -28.44 4.12 10.74
C ILE A 425 -27.35 3.80 11.77
N ILE A 426 -26.30 4.64 11.84
CA ILE A 426 -25.23 4.47 12.82
C ILE A 426 -25.78 4.57 14.26
N GLN A 427 -26.70 5.50 14.52
CA GLN A 427 -27.31 5.64 15.83
C GLN A 427 -28.10 4.39 16.26
N SER A 428 -28.77 3.74 15.30
CA SER A 428 -29.60 2.55 15.54
C SER A 428 -28.81 1.24 15.77
N ALA A 429 -27.61 1.13 15.21
CA ALA A 429 -26.82 -0.12 15.19
C ALA A 429 -25.96 -0.36 16.44
N ASN A 430 -26.12 0.42 17.51
CA ASN A 430 -25.11 0.54 18.57
C ASN A 430 -25.06 -0.62 19.58
N SER A 431 -23.99 -1.41 19.49
CA SER A 431 -23.54 -2.40 20.49
C SER A 431 -22.34 -1.87 21.32
N GLY A 432 -22.09 -2.46 22.48
CA GLY A 432 -21.15 -2.02 23.53
C GLY A 432 -19.69 -1.71 23.13
N GLN A 433 -19.16 -2.27 22.04
CA GLN A 433 -17.72 -2.25 21.71
C GLN A 433 -17.45 -1.98 20.21
N LEU A 434 -17.55 -0.72 19.78
CA LEU A 434 -17.43 -0.31 18.38
C LEU A 434 -16.10 -0.75 17.72
N PHE A 435 -14.98 -0.67 18.44
CA PHE A 435 -13.67 -1.09 17.91
C PHE A 435 -13.63 -2.59 17.59
N ASN A 436 -14.00 -3.45 18.54
CA ASN A 436 -14.01 -4.90 18.32
C ASN A 436 -14.99 -5.30 17.22
N TYR A 437 -16.11 -4.59 17.11
CA TYR A 437 -17.10 -4.77 16.05
C TYR A 437 -16.53 -4.42 14.66
N ILE A 438 -15.84 -3.30 14.51
CA ILE A 438 -15.23 -2.93 13.23
C ILE A 438 -14.11 -3.91 12.85
N GLN A 439 -13.33 -4.34 13.84
CA GLN A 439 -12.25 -5.30 13.61
C GLN A 439 -12.79 -6.68 13.24
N SER A 440 -13.92 -7.11 13.80
CA SER A 440 -14.56 -8.35 13.39
C SER A 440 -15.07 -8.28 11.95
N ILE A 441 -15.75 -7.20 11.55
CA ILE A 441 -16.17 -7.00 10.14
C ILE A 441 -14.96 -7.03 9.20
N THR A 442 -13.89 -6.32 9.57
CA THR A 442 -12.64 -6.31 8.80
C THR A 442 -12.07 -7.72 8.68
N SER A 443 -12.11 -8.51 9.74
CA SER A 443 -11.65 -9.91 9.75
C SER A 443 -12.44 -10.85 8.83
N TYR A 444 -13.66 -10.48 8.45
CA TYR A 444 -14.50 -11.26 7.54
C TYR A 444 -14.29 -10.89 6.07
N LEU A 445 -13.89 -9.64 5.78
CA LEU A 445 -13.85 -9.11 4.41
C LEU A 445 -12.45 -8.84 3.87
N ALA A 446 -11.48 -8.56 4.75
CA ALA A 446 -10.09 -8.26 4.38
C ALA A 446 -9.25 -9.47 3.95
N PRO A 447 -9.34 -10.66 4.61
CA PRO A 447 -8.43 -11.77 4.31
C PRO A 447 -8.40 -12.23 2.85
N PRO A 448 -9.53 -12.29 2.11
CA PRO A 448 -9.49 -12.67 0.70
C PRO A 448 -8.70 -11.68 -0.17
N ILE A 449 -8.77 -10.39 0.16
CA ILE A 449 -8.01 -9.33 -0.51
C ILE A 449 -6.52 -9.51 -0.22
N THR A 450 -6.15 -9.70 1.05
CA THR A 450 -4.76 -9.96 1.45
C THR A 450 -4.18 -11.17 0.73
N ALA A 451 -4.93 -12.27 0.62
CA ALA A 451 -4.52 -13.46 -0.11
C ALA A 451 -4.16 -13.14 -1.56
N VAL A 452 -5.02 -12.43 -2.29
CA VAL A 452 -4.77 -12.10 -3.69
C VAL A 452 -3.52 -11.24 -3.86
N PHE A 453 -3.32 -10.21 -3.02
CA PHE A 453 -2.14 -9.36 -3.14
C PHE A 453 -0.84 -10.09 -2.81
N LEU A 454 -0.82 -10.92 -1.75
CA LEU A 454 0.34 -11.75 -1.43
C LEU A 454 0.65 -12.70 -2.58
N MET A 455 -0.35 -13.40 -3.10
CA MET A 455 -0.19 -14.36 -4.19
C MET A 455 0.20 -13.68 -5.50
N ALA A 456 -0.31 -12.48 -5.77
CA ALA A 456 0.05 -11.67 -6.94
C ALA A 456 1.53 -11.27 -6.96
N ILE A 457 2.10 -10.96 -5.79
CA ILE A 457 3.49 -10.51 -5.63
C ILE A 457 4.45 -11.69 -5.59
N PHE A 458 4.14 -12.72 -4.80
CA PHE A 458 5.08 -13.81 -4.51
C PHE A 458 4.99 -15.01 -5.45
N TRP A 459 3.91 -15.14 -6.22
CA TRP A 459 3.72 -16.31 -7.08
C TRP A 459 3.36 -15.96 -8.52
N SER A 460 4.27 -16.27 -9.43
CA SER A 460 4.13 -15.99 -10.88
C SER A 460 2.97 -16.77 -11.52
N ARG A 461 2.70 -17.99 -11.06
CA ARG A 461 1.72 -18.92 -11.66
C ARG A 461 0.26 -18.49 -11.52
N VAL A 462 -0.04 -17.58 -10.59
CA VAL A 462 -1.40 -17.09 -10.32
C VAL A 462 -1.95 -16.36 -11.54
N ASN A 463 -3.17 -16.71 -11.95
CA ASN A 463 -3.88 -16.10 -13.07
C ASN A 463 -5.18 -15.41 -12.64
N GLU A 464 -5.83 -14.71 -13.58
CA GLU A 464 -7.06 -13.93 -13.30
C GLU A 464 -8.18 -14.82 -12.73
N GLN A 465 -8.38 -16.02 -13.28
CA GLN A 465 -9.46 -16.92 -12.86
C GLN A 465 -9.26 -17.39 -11.41
N GLY A 466 -8.03 -17.77 -11.04
CA GLY A 466 -7.71 -18.13 -9.67
C GLY A 466 -7.91 -16.98 -8.69
N ALA A 467 -7.42 -15.79 -9.03
CA ALA A 467 -7.61 -14.60 -8.21
C ALA A 467 -9.10 -14.21 -8.05
N PHE A 468 -9.88 -14.25 -9.13
CA PHE A 468 -11.30 -13.92 -9.12
C PHE A 468 -12.11 -14.89 -8.27
N TRP A 469 -11.99 -16.21 -8.49
CA TRP A 469 -12.73 -17.21 -7.73
C TRP A 469 -12.28 -17.29 -6.27
N GLY A 470 -11.00 -17.06 -5.99
CA GLY A 470 -10.50 -16.86 -4.63
C GLY A 470 -11.23 -15.73 -3.91
N LEU A 471 -11.33 -14.55 -4.54
CA LEU A 471 -12.07 -13.42 -3.98
C LEU A 471 -13.56 -13.71 -3.79
N MET A 472 -14.21 -14.36 -4.75
CA MET A 472 -15.64 -14.68 -4.66
C MET A 472 -15.94 -15.67 -3.53
N VAL A 473 -15.20 -16.78 -3.46
CA VAL A 473 -15.38 -17.79 -2.40
C VAL A 473 -15.07 -17.18 -1.03
N GLY A 474 -13.96 -16.44 -0.93
CA GLY A 474 -13.60 -15.75 0.30
C GLY A 474 -14.66 -14.73 0.74
N LEU A 475 -15.20 -13.94 -0.19
CA LEU A 475 -16.28 -13.00 0.10
C LEU A 475 -17.54 -13.71 0.58
N VAL A 476 -17.97 -14.79 -0.08
CA VAL A 476 -19.17 -15.55 0.32
C VAL A 476 -19.00 -16.11 1.73
N VAL A 477 -17.88 -16.75 2.03
CA VAL A 477 -17.61 -17.32 3.37
C VAL A 477 -17.54 -16.22 4.43
N GLY A 478 -16.89 -15.09 4.11
CA GLY A 478 -16.84 -13.92 4.97
C GLY A 478 -18.22 -13.32 5.25
N LEU A 479 -19.05 -13.13 4.21
CA LEU A 479 -20.41 -12.61 4.33
C LEU A 479 -21.31 -13.55 5.13
N VAL A 480 -21.18 -14.87 4.95
CA VAL A 480 -21.93 -15.85 5.77
C VAL A 480 -21.56 -15.68 7.25
N ARG A 481 -20.26 -15.60 7.58
CA ARG A 481 -19.82 -15.38 8.97
C ARG A 481 -20.34 -14.06 9.54
N MET A 482 -20.34 -13.00 8.72
CA MET A 482 -20.84 -11.67 9.09
C MET A 482 -22.36 -11.67 9.34
N VAL A 483 -23.14 -12.26 8.42
CA VAL A 483 -24.61 -12.35 8.54
C VAL A 483 -25.00 -13.17 9.77
N MET A 484 -24.29 -14.28 10.05
CA MET A 484 -24.53 -15.05 11.26
C MET A 484 -24.24 -14.21 12.52
N GLU A 485 -23.14 -13.46 12.57
CA GLU A 485 -22.82 -12.60 13.72
C GLU A 485 -23.93 -11.55 13.96
N PHE A 486 -24.48 -10.96 12.90
CA PHE A 486 -25.60 -10.01 13.01
C PHE A 486 -26.92 -10.67 13.38
N ALA A 487 -27.21 -11.88 12.89
CA ALA A 487 -28.46 -12.58 13.15
C ALA A 487 -28.58 -13.06 14.60
N TYR A 488 -27.50 -13.58 15.18
CA TYR A 488 -27.52 -14.08 16.56
C TYR A 488 -27.19 -13.01 17.60
N GLY A 489 -26.47 -11.95 17.21
CA GLY A 489 -26.03 -10.89 18.12
C GLY A 489 -24.99 -11.37 19.14
N THR A 490 -24.32 -10.42 19.80
CA THR A 490 -23.44 -10.74 20.93
C THR A 490 -24.27 -10.81 22.22
N PRO A 491 -24.20 -11.90 23.01
CA PRO A 491 -24.97 -11.99 24.24
C PRO A 491 -24.51 -10.92 25.23
N SER A 492 -25.48 -10.27 25.89
CA SER A 492 -25.19 -9.36 26.99
C SER A 492 -24.52 -10.11 28.14
N CYS A 493 -23.73 -9.38 28.93
CA CYS A 493 -22.97 -9.96 30.01
C CYS A 493 -23.87 -10.67 31.03
N GLY A 494 -23.59 -11.95 31.31
CA GLY A 494 -24.36 -12.80 32.21
C GLY A 494 -25.53 -13.57 31.59
N MET A 495 -25.75 -13.44 30.28
CA MET A 495 -26.68 -14.31 29.54
C MET A 495 -25.95 -15.51 28.94
N GLU A 496 -26.66 -16.64 28.84
CA GLU A 496 -26.12 -17.82 28.15
C GLU A 496 -25.88 -17.52 26.67
N ASP A 497 -24.72 -17.96 26.16
CA ASP A 497 -24.34 -17.76 24.77
C ASP A 497 -25.00 -18.85 23.89
N MET A 498 -26.11 -18.47 23.25
CA MET A 498 -26.91 -19.31 22.35
C MET A 498 -26.38 -19.33 20.92
N ARG A 499 -25.24 -18.68 20.64
CA ARG A 499 -24.65 -18.67 19.30
C ARG A 499 -24.19 -20.09 18.90
N PRO A 500 -24.20 -20.42 17.59
CA PRO A 500 -23.61 -21.66 17.09
C PRO A 500 -22.14 -21.79 17.53
N THR A 501 -21.65 -23.03 17.69
CA THR A 501 -20.26 -23.31 18.12
C THR A 501 -19.21 -22.62 17.24
N ILE A 502 -19.44 -22.55 15.92
CA ILE A 502 -18.56 -21.82 14.99
C ILE A 502 -18.46 -20.32 15.32
N LEU A 503 -19.52 -19.71 15.87
CA LEU A 503 -19.52 -18.30 16.27
C LEU A 503 -18.92 -18.11 17.67
N LYS A 504 -19.22 -19.04 18.57
CA LYS A 504 -18.84 -19.00 19.97
C LYS A 504 -17.35 -19.34 20.17
N ASP A 505 -16.88 -20.42 19.55
CA ASP A 505 -15.58 -21.03 19.84
C ASP A 505 -14.48 -20.52 18.88
N VAL A 506 -14.86 -20.06 17.68
CA VAL A 506 -13.89 -19.54 16.70
C VAL A 506 -13.81 -18.01 16.79
N HIS A 507 -12.79 -17.54 17.50
CA HIS A 507 -12.47 -16.13 17.59
C HIS A 507 -12.25 -15.50 16.19
N TYR A 508 -12.68 -14.25 15.99
CA TYR A 508 -12.65 -13.58 14.69
C TYR A 508 -11.24 -13.47 14.07
N LEU A 509 -10.19 -13.35 14.90
CA LEU A 509 -8.81 -13.38 14.43
C LEU A 509 -8.36 -14.77 13.92
N TYR A 510 -8.88 -15.86 14.48
CA TYR A 510 -8.64 -17.20 13.94
C TYR A 510 -9.41 -17.42 12.66
N PHE A 511 -10.64 -16.92 12.60
CA PHE A 511 -11.43 -16.94 11.37
C PHE A 511 -10.70 -16.21 10.24
N ALA A 512 -10.03 -15.09 10.50
CA ALA A 512 -9.23 -14.40 9.48
C ALA A 512 -8.12 -15.29 8.88
N LEU A 513 -7.44 -16.09 9.71
CA LEU A 513 -6.42 -17.04 9.25
C LEU A 513 -7.02 -18.17 8.42
N ILE A 514 -8.13 -18.74 8.90
CA ILE A 514 -8.85 -19.80 8.20
C ILE A 514 -9.32 -19.30 6.83
N LEU A 515 -9.87 -18.08 6.78
CA LEU A 515 -10.36 -17.48 5.55
C LEU A 515 -9.21 -17.14 4.57
N LEU A 516 -8.07 -16.66 5.09
CA LEU A 516 -6.87 -16.47 4.27
C LEU A 516 -6.41 -17.80 3.66
N ALA A 517 -6.26 -18.84 4.49
CA ALA A 517 -5.80 -20.15 4.04
C ALA A 517 -6.75 -20.77 3.01
N LEU A 518 -8.06 -20.68 3.25
CA LEU A 518 -9.08 -21.12 2.29
C LEU A 518 -8.96 -20.37 0.97
N THR A 519 -8.81 -19.05 1.02
CA THR A 519 -8.68 -18.23 -0.20
C THR A 519 -7.42 -18.59 -0.97
N VAL A 520 -6.28 -18.73 -0.29
CA VAL A 520 -5.00 -19.17 -0.90
C VAL A 520 -5.16 -20.54 -1.55
N LEU A 521 -5.84 -21.49 -0.90
CA LEU A 521 -6.09 -22.82 -1.43
C LEU A 521 -6.92 -22.76 -2.71
N VAL A 522 -8.01 -21.97 -2.72
CA VAL A 522 -8.85 -21.79 -3.91
C VAL A 522 -8.07 -21.13 -5.05
N ILE A 523 -7.31 -20.06 -4.77
CA ILE A 523 -6.46 -19.40 -5.77
C ILE A 523 -5.47 -20.41 -6.37
N THR A 524 -4.84 -21.22 -5.53
CA THR A 524 -3.85 -22.23 -5.94
C THR A 524 -4.48 -23.30 -6.80
N ALA A 525 -5.56 -23.93 -6.33
CA ALA A 525 -6.24 -25.00 -7.06
C ALA A 525 -6.74 -24.51 -8.43
N VAL A 526 -7.45 -23.39 -8.47
CA VAL A 526 -8.00 -22.85 -9.72
C VAL A 526 -6.88 -22.40 -10.65
N SER A 527 -5.85 -21.70 -10.15
CA SER A 527 -4.73 -21.26 -11.01
C SER A 527 -3.99 -22.44 -11.63
N LEU A 528 -3.76 -23.53 -10.87
CA LEU A 528 -3.09 -24.73 -11.39
C LEU A 528 -3.95 -25.51 -12.39
N CYS A 529 -5.27 -25.54 -12.19
CA CYS A 529 -6.21 -26.21 -13.11
C CYS A 529 -6.54 -25.41 -14.38
N THR A 530 -6.11 -24.15 -14.47
CA THR A 530 -6.42 -23.26 -15.60
C THR A 530 -5.14 -22.83 -16.31
N SER A 531 -5.26 -22.34 -17.55
CA SER A 531 -4.10 -22.02 -18.38
C SER A 531 -3.17 -21.00 -17.70
N PRO A 532 -1.84 -21.19 -17.78
CA PRO A 532 -0.88 -20.21 -17.29
C PRO A 532 -1.01 -18.90 -18.06
N ILE A 533 -0.61 -17.79 -17.44
CA ILE A 533 -0.48 -16.51 -18.15
C ILE A 533 0.62 -16.69 -19.20
N PRO A 534 0.38 -16.40 -20.49
CA PRO A 534 1.41 -16.44 -21.52
C PRO A 534 2.58 -15.51 -21.15
N GLU A 535 3.83 -15.97 -21.28
CA GLU A 535 5.02 -15.13 -21.06
C GLU A 535 5.27 -14.18 -22.25
N GLN A 536 4.26 -13.44 -22.68
CA GLN A 536 4.35 -12.46 -23.78
C GLN A 536 4.80 -11.07 -23.27
N HIS A 537 5.73 -11.04 -22.31
CA HIS A 537 6.18 -9.81 -21.65
C HIS A 537 6.64 -8.72 -22.62
N LEU A 538 7.31 -9.11 -23.71
CA LEU A 538 7.77 -8.18 -24.73
C LEU A 538 6.63 -7.63 -25.60
N GLN A 539 5.64 -8.46 -25.96
CA GLN A 539 4.46 -8.00 -26.71
C GLN A 539 3.61 -7.03 -25.88
N ASP A 540 3.43 -7.32 -24.58
CA ASP A 540 2.74 -6.44 -23.66
C ASP A 540 3.48 -5.11 -23.48
N CYS A 541 4.82 -5.13 -23.38
CA CYS A 541 5.64 -3.93 -23.33
C CYS A 541 5.52 -3.09 -24.61
N ILE A 542 5.56 -3.71 -25.79
CA ILE A 542 5.40 -3.03 -27.08
C ILE A 542 4.01 -2.38 -27.15
N ARG A 543 2.96 -3.14 -26.81
CA ARG A 543 1.57 -2.67 -26.79
C ARG A 543 1.37 -1.49 -25.85
N GLY A 544 1.86 -1.62 -24.62
CA GLY A 544 1.81 -0.56 -23.61
C GLY A 544 2.49 0.71 -24.11
N THR A 545 3.72 0.57 -24.64
CA THR A 545 4.53 1.72 -25.11
C THR A 545 3.89 2.42 -26.30
N LEU A 546 3.39 1.68 -27.29
CA LEU A 546 2.73 2.26 -28.46
C LEU A 546 1.42 2.96 -28.11
N SER A 547 0.60 2.34 -27.26
CA SER A 547 -0.67 2.94 -26.85
C SER A 547 -0.48 4.28 -26.12
N GLU A 548 0.48 4.35 -25.20
CA GLU A 548 0.80 5.56 -24.45
C GLU A 548 1.47 6.62 -25.34
N TRP A 549 2.37 6.22 -26.25
CA TRP A 549 2.97 7.15 -27.22
C TRP A 549 1.91 7.75 -28.16
N LEU A 550 0.98 6.94 -28.69
CA LEU A 550 -0.13 7.43 -29.52
C LEU A 550 -1.01 8.45 -28.80
N GLU A 551 -1.21 8.31 -27.48
CA GLU A 551 -1.96 9.28 -26.68
C GLU A 551 -1.25 10.65 -26.59
N THR A 552 0.07 10.70 -26.78
CA THR A 552 0.84 11.96 -26.78
C THR A 552 0.76 12.73 -28.09
N LEU A 553 0.32 12.10 -29.19
CA LEU A 553 0.20 12.75 -30.49
C LEU A 553 -1.06 13.65 -30.56
N PRO A 554 -0.95 14.85 -31.16
CA PRO A 554 -2.10 15.73 -31.38
C PRO A 554 -3.10 15.09 -32.37
N ARG A 555 -4.37 14.99 -31.98
CA ARG A 555 -5.46 14.32 -32.72
C ARG A 555 -5.89 14.96 -34.05
N SER A 556 -5.16 15.97 -34.55
CA SER A 556 -5.57 16.74 -35.74
C SER A 556 -4.66 16.49 -36.93
N ARG A 557 -5.29 15.97 -37.99
CA ARG A 557 -4.86 15.73 -39.38
C ARG A 557 -4.29 14.35 -39.68
N GLU A 558 -4.76 13.82 -40.82
CA GLU A 558 -4.14 12.79 -41.64
C GLU A 558 -2.61 12.92 -41.54
N LEU A 559 -2.00 12.06 -40.73
CA LEU A 559 -0.56 11.99 -40.61
C LEU A 559 -0.06 11.15 -41.78
N ASP A 560 0.61 11.80 -42.73
CA ASP A 560 1.73 11.16 -43.42
C ASP A 560 2.73 10.77 -42.32
N LEU A 561 2.58 9.55 -41.80
CA LEU A 561 3.48 9.04 -40.77
C LEU A 561 4.90 9.01 -41.35
N PRO A 562 5.91 9.49 -40.59
CA PRO A 562 7.29 9.39 -41.01
C PRO A 562 7.67 7.92 -41.27
N SER A 563 8.59 7.70 -42.20
CA SER A 563 9.11 6.36 -42.52
C SER A 563 9.83 5.68 -41.34
N VAL A 564 10.17 6.45 -40.30
CA VAL A 564 10.82 6.02 -39.06
C VAL A 564 10.00 6.54 -37.87
N LEU A 565 9.66 5.64 -36.94
CA LEU A 565 8.92 5.93 -35.72
C LEU A 565 9.84 5.77 -34.51
N ASP A 566 10.12 6.86 -33.81
CA ASP A 566 10.86 6.84 -32.54
C ASP A 566 9.85 6.92 -31.37
N CYS A 567 9.52 5.75 -30.82
CA CYS A 567 8.54 5.59 -29.76
C CYS A 567 9.25 5.44 -28.40
N THR A 568 9.58 6.56 -27.77
CA THR A 568 10.19 6.57 -26.43
C THR A 568 9.26 7.20 -25.39
N ILE A 569 9.08 6.52 -24.25
CA ILE A 569 8.37 7.05 -23.09
C ILE A 569 9.39 7.43 -22.03
N ALA A 570 9.80 8.71 -22.04
CA ALA A 570 10.84 9.23 -21.15
C ALA A 570 10.53 9.05 -19.65
N GLN A 571 9.26 8.86 -19.27
CA GLN A 571 8.86 8.61 -17.87
C GLN A 571 9.18 7.19 -17.38
N ASN A 572 9.36 6.23 -18.29
CA ASN A 572 9.58 4.82 -17.97
C ASN A 572 11.07 4.41 -18.11
N THR A 573 11.88 5.23 -18.78
CA THR A 573 13.32 5.02 -18.94
C THR A 573 14.07 5.97 -18.00
N GLU A 574 14.47 5.49 -16.83
CA GLU A 574 15.28 6.27 -15.88
C GLU A 574 16.71 6.41 -16.41
N VAL A 575 17.07 7.62 -16.86
CA VAL A 575 18.42 7.93 -17.35
C VAL A 575 19.42 7.82 -16.19
N ILE A 576 20.50 7.08 -16.40
CA ILE A 576 21.52 6.88 -15.38
C ILE A 576 22.31 8.18 -15.19
N THR A 577 22.35 8.68 -13.96
CA THR A 577 23.15 9.87 -13.65
C THR A 577 24.65 9.50 -13.56
N PRO A 578 25.57 10.45 -13.81
CA PRO A 578 27.01 10.19 -13.73
C PRO A 578 27.44 9.65 -12.36
N GLU A 579 26.81 10.15 -11.29
CA GLU A 579 27.05 9.73 -9.89
C GLU A 579 26.68 8.25 -9.67
N GLU A 580 25.56 7.80 -10.24
CA GLU A 580 25.11 6.42 -10.11
C GLU A 580 25.91 5.45 -10.98
N ARG A 581 26.43 5.89 -12.13
CA ARG A 581 27.08 5.03 -13.12
C ARG A 581 28.24 4.20 -12.55
N GLU A 582 29.00 4.75 -11.60
CA GLU A 582 30.14 4.04 -10.98
C GLU A 582 29.69 2.80 -10.21
N GLU A 583 28.55 2.87 -9.53
CA GLU A 583 27.98 1.79 -8.71
C GLU A 583 27.20 0.76 -9.53
N LEU A 584 26.94 1.03 -10.81
CA LEU A 584 26.08 0.22 -11.67
C LEU A 584 26.89 -0.60 -12.68
N ARG A 585 26.40 -1.80 -12.96
CA ARG A 585 26.79 -2.65 -14.09
C ARG A 585 25.64 -2.68 -15.10
N VAL A 586 25.89 -2.19 -16.31
CA VAL A 586 24.93 -2.13 -17.42
C VAL A 586 25.30 -3.20 -18.44
N SER A 587 24.46 -4.21 -18.56
CA SER A 587 24.62 -5.30 -19.52
C SER A 587 23.46 -5.29 -20.51
N VAL A 588 23.75 -5.54 -21.78
CA VAL A 588 22.74 -5.68 -22.84
C VAL A 588 22.84 -7.04 -23.52
N LYS A 589 21.70 -7.58 -23.94
CA LYS A 589 21.61 -8.77 -24.78
C LYS A 589 20.82 -8.45 -26.04
N LEU A 590 21.44 -8.62 -27.19
CA LEU A 590 20.88 -8.32 -28.50
C LEU A 590 20.31 -9.59 -29.14
N PHE A 591 19.08 -9.52 -29.63
CA PHE A 591 18.38 -10.54 -30.39
C PHE A 591 18.13 -9.99 -31.79
N LEU A 592 18.73 -10.62 -32.80
CA LEU A 592 18.59 -10.23 -34.20
C LEU A 592 17.53 -11.09 -34.88
N THR A 593 16.70 -10.46 -35.71
CA THR A 593 15.69 -11.15 -36.53
C THR A 593 16.27 -11.55 -37.89
N GLU A 594 17.22 -10.77 -38.41
CA GLU A 594 17.95 -11.03 -39.65
C GLU A 594 19.46 -10.85 -39.46
N SER A 595 20.28 -11.41 -40.35
CA SER A 595 21.75 -11.37 -40.30
C SER A 595 22.37 -10.03 -40.74
N ASP A 596 21.62 -8.91 -40.70
CA ASP A 596 22.14 -7.59 -41.08
C ASP A 596 23.09 -7.05 -39.99
N CYS A 597 24.32 -6.74 -40.40
CA CYS A 597 25.38 -6.27 -39.51
C CYS A 597 25.17 -4.80 -39.07
N SER A 598 24.48 -4.00 -39.88
CA SER A 598 24.22 -2.58 -39.57
C SER A 598 23.33 -2.40 -38.34
N SER A 599 22.55 -3.42 -38.00
CA SER A 599 21.67 -3.49 -36.83
C SER A 599 22.41 -3.51 -35.49
N VAL A 600 23.64 -4.06 -35.45
CA VAL A 600 24.39 -4.23 -34.19
C VAL A 600 24.90 -2.91 -33.63
N GLU A 601 25.52 -2.09 -34.48
CA GLU A 601 26.03 -0.77 -34.08
C GLU A 601 24.87 0.16 -33.70
N ASN A 602 23.80 0.17 -34.50
CA ASN A 602 22.59 0.95 -34.23
C ASN A 602 21.98 0.60 -32.86
N ALA A 603 21.84 -0.70 -32.55
CA ALA A 603 21.26 -1.14 -31.29
C ALA A 603 22.09 -0.70 -30.06
N VAL A 604 23.42 -0.82 -30.15
CA VAL A 604 24.32 -0.40 -29.05
C VAL A 604 24.30 1.12 -28.87
N ASP A 605 24.28 1.89 -29.94
CA ASP A 605 24.20 3.36 -29.87
C ASP A 605 22.88 3.82 -29.27
N MET A 606 21.77 3.21 -29.68
CA MET A 606 20.47 3.50 -29.11
C MET A 606 20.41 3.16 -27.61
N ALA A 607 21.07 2.08 -27.18
CA ALA A 607 21.16 1.73 -25.77
C ALA A 607 21.97 2.74 -24.96
N CYS A 608 23.13 3.19 -25.48
CA CYS A 608 23.95 4.22 -24.84
C CYS A 608 23.18 5.54 -24.68
N VAL A 609 22.49 6.00 -25.73
CA VAL A 609 21.69 7.22 -25.70
C VAL A 609 20.50 7.09 -24.75
N SER A 610 19.74 5.99 -24.84
CA SER A 610 18.52 5.80 -24.04
C SER A 610 18.81 5.65 -22.54
N LEU A 611 19.93 5.01 -22.18
CA LEU A 611 20.32 4.80 -20.79
C LEU A 611 21.18 5.94 -20.22
N GLY A 612 21.62 6.90 -21.04
CA GLY A 612 22.49 8.00 -20.65
C GLY A 612 23.91 7.57 -20.30
N VAL A 613 24.42 6.52 -20.94
CA VAL A 613 25.76 5.99 -20.69
C VAL A 613 26.65 6.11 -21.92
N SER A 614 27.91 6.46 -21.72
CA SER A 614 28.91 6.51 -22.80
C SER A 614 29.48 5.13 -23.13
N GLN A 615 29.42 4.18 -22.20
CA GLN A 615 29.97 2.83 -22.34
C GLN A 615 29.13 1.81 -21.57
N LEU A 616 28.82 0.69 -22.23
CA LEU A 616 28.18 -0.49 -21.67
C LEU A 616 29.22 -1.43 -21.05
N ASP A 617 28.91 -2.07 -19.93
CA ASP A 617 29.85 -2.99 -19.26
C ASP A 617 29.92 -4.36 -19.97
N SER A 618 28.84 -4.79 -20.63
CA SER A 618 28.82 -6.05 -21.35
C SER A 618 27.75 -6.06 -22.45
N VAL A 619 28.12 -6.49 -23.66
CA VAL A 619 27.22 -6.69 -24.81
C VAL A 619 27.22 -8.17 -25.18
N ILE A 620 26.05 -8.79 -25.14
CA ILE A 620 25.88 -10.22 -25.44
C ILE A 620 25.04 -10.35 -26.70
N ILE A 621 25.49 -11.15 -27.67
CA ILE A 621 24.72 -11.42 -28.88
C ILE A 621 24.10 -12.81 -28.81
N ALA A 622 22.79 -12.87 -29.08
CA ALA A 622 22.10 -14.12 -29.33
C ALA A 622 22.23 -14.47 -30.83
N PRO A 623 22.58 -15.72 -31.18
CA PRO A 623 22.60 -16.15 -32.57
C PRO A 623 21.22 -15.95 -33.23
N PRO A 624 21.16 -15.56 -34.51
CA PRO A 624 19.89 -15.40 -35.21
C PRO A 624 19.14 -16.75 -35.29
N PRO A 625 17.80 -16.74 -35.30
CA PRO A 625 17.01 -17.95 -35.46
C PRO A 625 17.25 -18.55 -36.86
N LEU A 626 17.72 -19.80 -36.90
CA LEU A 626 17.95 -20.55 -38.14
C LEU A 626 16.68 -21.27 -38.59
N SER A 627 16.57 -21.54 -39.90
CA SER A 627 15.48 -22.33 -40.47
C SER A 627 15.52 -23.77 -39.94
N GLU A 628 14.36 -24.45 -39.86
CA GLU A 628 14.29 -25.84 -39.36
C GLU A 628 15.26 -26.77 -40.12
N GLY A 629 16.26 -27.30 -39.42
CA GLY A 629 17.25 -28.25 -39.95
C GLY A 629 18.64 -27.68 -40.25
N GLU A 630 18.84 -26.36 -40.15
CA GLU A 630 20.17 -25.74 -40.28
C GLU A 630 20.93 -25.72 -38.95
N THR A 631 22.22 -26.08 -38.99
CA THR A 631 23.11 -25.99 -37.84
C THR A 631 23.86 -24.66 -37.86
N LEU A 632 23.99 -24.03 -36.68
CA LEU A 632 24.74 -22.79 -36.54
C LEU A 632 26.24 -23.05 -36.81
N THR A 633 26.75 -22.40 -37.85
CA THR A 633 28.18 -22.46 -38.23
C THR A 633 28.87 -21.13 -37.96
N LEU A 634 30.20 -21.17 -37.81
CA LEU A 634 31.04 -19.98 -37.60
C LEU A 634 30.78 -18.88 -38.64
N ALA A 635 30.47 -19.24 -39.89
CA ALA A 635 30.20 -18.29 -40.98
C ALA A 635 29.03 -17.34 -40.69
N HIS A 636 28.04 -17.77 -39.90
CA HIS A 636 26.91 -16.94 -39.50
C HIS A 636 27.28 -15.93 -38.39
N LEU A 637 28.26 -16.28 -37.55
CA LEU A 637 28.67 -15.47 -36.40
C LEU A 637 29.79 -14.48 -36.75
N GLN A 638 30.68 -14.83 -37.68
CA GLN A 638 31.81 -13.99 -38.10
C GLN A 638 31.46 -12.53 -38.41
N PRO A 639 30.45 -12.24 -39.26
CA PRO A 639 30.17 -10.86 -39.63
C PRO A 639 29.59 -10.05 -38.45
N LEU A 640 28.78 -10.69 -37.61
CA LEU A 640 28.25 -10.08 -36.39
C LEU A 640 29.33 -9.84 -35.33
N TRP A 641 30.25 -10.79 -35.17
CA TRP A 641 31.35 -10.68 -34.21
C TRP A 641 32.34 -9.60 -34.60
N ALA A 642 32.66 -9.45 -35.89
CA ALA A 642 33.51 -8.38 -36.39
C ALA A 642 32.97 -6.98 -36.04
N GLU A 643 31.65 -6.77 -36.04
CA GLU A 643 31.05 -5.51 -35.57
C GLU A 643 31.17 -5.34 -34.06
N LEU A 644 30.96 -6.40 -33.26
CA LEU A 644 31.18 -6.34 -31.82
C LEU A 644 32.63 -5.99 -31.46
N GLU A 645 33.61 -6.49 -32.23
CA GLU A 645 35.02 -6.13 -32.09
C GLU A 645 35.24 -4.63 -32.32
N LYS A 646 34.63 -4.05 -33.36
CA LYS A 646 34.69 -2.60 -33.61
C LYS A 646 34.05 -1.80 -32.47
N ILE A 647 32.95 -2.28 -31.90
CA ILE A 647 32.27 -1.62 -30.77
C ILE A 647 33.18 -1.57 -29.53
N VAL A 648 33.91 -2.65 -29.24
CA VAL A 648 34.91 -2.67 -28.16
C VAL A 648 36.07 -1.72 -28.47
N GLN A 649 36.58 -1.72 -29.71
CA GLN A 649 37.64 -0.81 -30.14
C GLN A 649 37.22 0.67 -30.06
N SER A 650 35.94 0.97 -30.28
CA SER A 650 35.36 2.32 -30.14
C SER A 650 35.08 2.74 -28.68
N LEU A 651 35.40 1.89 -27.70
CA LEU A 651 35.16 2.08 -26.26
C LEU A 651 33.67 2.21 -25.87
N LYS A 652 32.74 1.80 -26.73
CA LYS A 652 31.29 1.76 -26.44
C LYS A 652 30.89 0.55 -25.60
N ALA A 653 31.67 -0.53 -25.61
CA ALA A 653 31.48 -1.71 -24.75
C ALA A 653 32.79 -2.13 -24.08
N ALA A 654 32.74 -2.49 -22.80
CA ALA A 654 33.90 -2.98 -22.06
C ALA A 654 34.17 -4.48 -22.30
N SER A 655 33.11 -5.28 -22.48
CA SER A 655 33.23 -6.70 -22.78
C SER A 655 32.14 -7.17 -23.75
N ILE A 656 32.44 -8.22 -24.51
CA ILE A 656 31.50 -8.85 -25.45
C ILE A 656 31.34 -10.34 -25.15
N GLY A 657 30.19 -10.90 -25.47
CA GLY A 657 29.86 -12.29 -25.19
C GLY A 657 28.81 -12.86 -26.14
N THR A 658 28.60 -14.17 -26.04
CA THR A 658 27.64 -14.93 -26.85
C THR A 658 26.57 -15.58 -25.97
N SER A 659 25.54 -16.16 -26.60
CA SER A 659 24.68 -17.14 -25.94
C SER A 659 24.47 -18.39 -26.79
N ASP A 660 24.19 -19.49 -26.11
CA ASP A 660 23.79 -20.79 -26.64
C ASP A 660 24.78 -21.45 -27.60
N LEU A 661 26.06 -21.07 -27.55
CA LEU A 661 27.12 -21.79 -28.27
C LEU A 661 27.55 -23.04 -27.50
N ASP A 662 27.65 -24.14 -28.22
CA ASP A 662 28.29 -25.35 -27.71
C ASP A 662 29.83 -25.20 -27.64
N LYS A 663 30.51 -26.23 -27.12
CA LYS A 663 31.97 -26.20 -26.99
C LYS A 663 32.64 -25.99 -28.35
N THR A 664 32.26 -26.75 -29.37
CA THR A 664 32.90 -26.71 -30.70
C THR A 664 32.77 -25.34 -31.35
N GLN A 665 31.57 -24.76 -31.31
CA GLN A 665 31.29 -23.44 -31.86
C GLN A 665 32.00 -22.33 -31.09
N LEU A 666 32.02 -22.41 -29.76
CA LEU A 666 32.72 -21.43 -28.92
C LEU A 666 34.23 -21.50 -29.13
N GLU A 667 34.79 -22.70 -29.27
CA GLU A 667 36.21 -22.92 -29.56
C GLU A 667 36.61 -22.39 -30.95
N GLU A 668 35.81 -22.66 -31.98
CA GLU A 668 36.00 -22.11 -33.32
C GLU A 668 35.96 -20.57 -33.32
N LEU A 669 34.98 -19.97 -32.66
CA LEU A 669 34.86 -18.52 -32.53
C LEU A 669 36.03 -17.94 -31.74
N TYR A 670 36.40 -18.56 -30.62
CA TYR A 670 37.51 -18.12 -29.77
C TYR A 670 38.83 -18.14 -30.55
N ASN A 671 39.08 -19.17 -31.35
CA ASN A 671 40.29 -19.29 -32.14
C ASN A 671 40.36 -18.24 -33.27
N TRP A 672 39.22 -17.92 -33.88
CA TRP A 672 39.14 -16.94 -34.98
C TRP A 672 39.16 -15.48 -34.51
N ALA A 673 38.48 -15.15 -33.40
CA ALA A 673 38.23 -13.77 -32.97
C ALA A 673 39.50 -13.03 -32.51
N GLN A 674 39.59 -11.73 -32.81
CA GLN A 674 40.60 -10.82 -32.28
C GLN A 674 40.27 -10.43 -30.83
N VAL A 675 39.01 -10.04 -30.57
CA VAL A 675 38.51 -9.80 -29.20
C VAL A 675 37.80 -11.06 -28.72
N LYS A 676 38.37 -11.67 -27.68
CA LYS A 676 37.87 -12.96 -27.17
C LYS A 676 36.52 -12.80 -26.46
N PRO A 677 35.60 -13.76 -26.61
CA PRO A 677 34.34 -13.76 -25.87
C PRO A 677 34.60 -13.84 -24.37
N SER A 678 34.14 -12.83 -23.63
CA SER A 678 34.25 -12.75 -22.17
C SER A 678 33.22 -13.61 -21.44
N SER A 679 32.13 -13.97 -22.12
CA SER A 679 31.06 -14.78 -21.55
C SER A 679 30.31 -15.57 -22.62
N ASN A 680 29.79 -16.74 -22.23
CA ASN A 680 28.82 -17.51 -23.02
C ASN A 680 27.63 -17.85 -22.11
N GLN A 681 26.42 -17.40 -22.48
CA GLN A 681 25.21 -17.75 -21.73
C GLN A 681 24.62 -19.06 -22.23
N VAL A 682 24.15 -19.93 -21.36
CA VAL A 682 23.52 -21.22 -21.74
C VAL A 682 22.07 -21.25 -21.27
N ASN A 683 21.17 -21.62 -22.17
CA ASN A 683 19.75 -21.72 -21.89
C ASN A 683 19.42 -22.95 -21.01
N LEU A 684 18.75 -22.71 -19.88
CA LEU A 684 18.34 -23.75 -18.94
C LEU A 684 17.27 -24.70 -19.52
N ALA A 685 16.48 -24.24 -20.50
CA ALA A 685 15.48 -25.06 -21.16
C ALA A 685 16.09 -26.14 -22.08
N SER A 686 17.30 -25.88 -22.62
CA SER A 686 18.04 -26.85 -23.44
C SER A 686 19.03 -27.69 -22.63
N CYS A 687 19.46 -27.22 -21.46
CA CYS A 687 20.41 -27.96 -20.62
C CYS A 687 20.15 -27.77 -19.11
N CYS A 688 19.73 -28.84 -18.43
CA CYS A 688 19.57 -28.87 -16.97
C CYS A 688 20.90 -28.91 -16.20
N VAL A 689 22.00 -29.27 -16.87
CA VAL A 689 23.35 -29.37 -16.32
C VAL A 689 24.32 -28.81 -17.35
N MET A 690 25.22 -27.92 -16.94
CA MET A 690 26.25 -27.37 -17.83
C MET A 690 27.16 -28.50 -18.36
N PRO A 691 27.39 -28.60 -19.69
CA PRO A 691 28.27 -29.61 -20.24
C PRO A 691 29.68 -29.52 -19.63
N PRO A 692 30.26 -30.63 -19.14
CA PRO A 692 31.54 -30.61 -18.43
C PRO A 692 32.71 -30.21 -19.33
N ASP A 693 32.63 -30.55 -20.62
CA ASP A 693 33.59 -30.18 -21.65
C ASP A 693 33.56 -28.69 -21.99
N LEU A 694 32.37 -28.09 -22.09
CA LEU A 694 32.20 -26.63 -22.19
C LEU A 694 32.73 -25.91 -20.95
N THR A 695 32.46 -26.46 -19.76
CA THR A 695 32.91 -25.91 -18.48
C THR A 695 34.44 -25.94 -18.35
N ALA A 696 35.07 -27.03 -18.79
CA ALA A 696 36.53 -27.15 -18.79
C ALA A 696 37.18 -26.12 -19.73
N PHE A 697 36.67 -26.01 -20.96
CA PHE A 697 37.16 -25.03 -21.93
C PHE A 697 36.99 -23.58 -21.44
N ALA A 698 35.80 -23.24 -20.94
CA ALA A 698 35.54 -21.89 -20.43
C ALA A 698 36.42 -21.53 -19.23
N LYS A 699 36.71 -22.48 -18.34
CA LYS A 699 37.62 -22.27 -17.21
C LYS A 699 39.08 -22.10 -17.66
N GLU A 700 39.51 -22.82 -18.68
CA GLU A 700 40.86 -22.71 -19.24
C GLU A 700 41.13 -21.34 -19.87
N PHE A 701 40.12 -20.76 -20.53
CA PHE A 701 40.22 -19.48 -21.24
C PHE A 701 39.54 -18.29 -20.54
N ASP A 702 39.21 -18.42 -19.25
CA ASP A 702 38.56 -17.38 -18.42
C ASP A 702 37.25 -16.80 -19.02
N ILE A 703 36.44 -17.66 -19.65
CA ILE A 703 35.14 -17.30 -20.22
C ILE A 703 34.07 -17.50 -19.15
N GLN A 704 33.31 -16.44 -18.83
CA GLN A 704 32.23 -16.53 -17.84
C GLN A 704 31.02 -17.29 -18.41
N LEU A 705 30.71 -18.46 -17.83
CA LEU A 705 29.49 -19.18 -18.14
C LEU A 705 28.34 -18.69 -17.25
N LEU A 706 27.26 -18.25 -17.89
CA LEU A 706 26.05 -17.75 -17.21
C LEU A 706 24.84 -18.56 -17.68
N THR A 707 23.83 -18.69 -16.84
CA THR A 707 22.57 -19.32 -17.23
C THR A 707 21.52 -18.27 -17.58
N HIS A 708 20.68 -18.56 -18.57
CA HIS A 708 19.50 -17.75 -18.89
C HIS A 708 18.29 -18.64 -19.19
N ASN A 709 17.10 -18.02 -19.24
CA ASN A 709 15.84 -18.69 -19.55
C ASN A 709 15.10 -17.90 -20.64
N ASP A 710 15.86 -17.41 -21.62
CA ASP A 710 15.27 -16.64 -22.73
C ASP A 710 14.67 -17.64 -23.73
N SER A 711 13.53 -17.31 -24.34
CA SER A 711 13.07 -18.05 -25.50
C SER A 711 14.10 -17.91 -26.63
N LYS A 712 14.23 -18.95 -27.48
CA LYS A 712 15.12 -18.91 -28.65
C LYS A 712 14.76 -17.74 -29.58
N GLU A 713 13.47 -17.49 -29.72
CA GLU A 713 12.93 -16.32 -30.41
C GLU A 713 12.20 -15.47 -29.35
N LEU A 714 12.71 -14.27 -29.05
CA LEU A 714 12.15 -13.40 -28.00
C LEU A 714 10.80 -12.80 -28.42
N LEU A 715 10.62 -12.55 -29.73
CA LEU A 715 9.39 -12.09 -30.34
C LEU A 715 9.35 -12.56 -31.79
N SER A 716 8.33 -13.32 -32.17
CA SER A 716 8.14 -13.72 -33.56
C SER A 716 7.59 -12.59 -34.42
N SER A 717 7.89 -12.62 -35.71
CA SER A 717 7.35 -11.64 -36.68
C SER A 717 5.82 -11.56 -36.63
N ALA A 718 5.14 -12.71 -36.46
CA ALA A 718 3.69 -12.76 -36.28
C ALA A 718 3.25 -12.10 -34.96
N GLY A 719 3.98 -12.35 -33.87
CA GLY A 719 3.70 -11.75 -32.56
C GLY A 719 3.94 -10.23 -32.51
N PHE A 720 4.94 -9.73 -33.25
CA PHE A 720 5.16 -8.30 -33.44
C PHE A 720 4.01 -7.65 -34.21
N GLN A 721 3.58 -8.28 -35.30
CA GLN A 721 2.45 -7.83 -36.11
C GLN A 721 1.14 -7.79 -35.31
N GLU A 722 0.87 -8.82 -34.51
CA GLU A 722 -0.29 -8.85 -33.60
C GLU A 722 -0.25 -7.69 -32.58
N ALA A 723 0.90 -7.48 -31.93
CA ALA A 723 1.08 -6.38 -30.97
C ALA A 723 0.87 -5.00 -31.61
N MET A 724 1.35 -4.81 -32.84
CA MET A 724 1.19 -3.56 -33.59
C MET A 724 -0.27 -3.34 -34.05
N GLN A 725 -0.94 -4.37 -34.58
CA GLN A 725 -2.33 -4.29 -35.06
C GLN A 725 -3.31 -3.98 -33.94
N GLU A 726 -3.16 -4.61 -32.77
CA GLU A 726 -4.03 -4.34 -31.63
C GLU A 726 -3.82 -2.94 -31.04
N SER A 727 -2.61 -2.40 -31.15
CA SER A 727 -2.25 -1.07 -30.64
C SER A 727 -2.67 0.05 -31.59
N CYS A 728 -2.60 -0.18 -32.91
CA CYS A 728 -2.80 0.83 -33.94
C CYS A 728 -3.90 0.42 -34.93
N LYS A 729 -5.17 0.58 -34.55
CA LYS A 729 -6.31 0.21 -35.41
C LYS A 729 -6.43 1.02 -36.70
N ASP A 730 -5.81 2.20 -36.74
CA ASP A 730 -5.94 3.17 -37.84
C ASP A 730 -4.69 3.22 -38.76
N LEU A 731 -3.64 2.45 -38.47
CA LEU A 731 -2.43 2.37 -39.28
C LEU A 731 -2.45 1.14 -40.19
N GLN A 732 -1.97 1.27 -41.44
CA GLN A 732 -1.57 0.12 -42.25
C GLN A 732 -0.28 -0.48 -41.64
N VAL A 733 -0.47 -1.44 -40.74
CA VAL A 733 0.62 -2.10 -39.97
C VAL A 733 1.33 -3.20 -40.78
N GLU A 734 0.71 -3.68 -41.86
CA GLU A 734 1.17 -4.83 -42.65
C GLU A 734 2.58 -4.68 -43.25
N ASP A 735 3.10 -3.45 -43.37
CA ASP A 735 4.42 -3.19 -43.97
C ASP A 735 5.58 -3.12 -42.95
N TRP A 736 5.38 -3.30 -41.62
CA TRP A 736 6.45 -3.16 -40.62
C TRP A 736 7.18 -4.48 -40.28
N GLN A 737 8.50 -4.47 -40.34
CA GLN A 737 9.34 -5.63 -40.02
C GLN A 737 10.24 -5.33 -38.82
N LEU A 738 10.29 -6.27 -37.87
CA LEU A 738 11.16 -6.22 -36.70
C LEU A 738 12.60 -6.53 -37.14
N GLU A 739 13.56 -5.66 -36.82
CA GLU A 739 14.97 -5.90 -37.14
C GLU A 739 15.72 -6.52 -35.97
N TRP A 740 15.56 -5.90 -34.80
CA TRP A 740 16.25 -6.32 -33.60
C TRP A 740 15.49 -5.95 -32.33
N VAL A 741 15.73 -6.76 -31.30
CA VAL A 741 15.30 -6.49 -29.94
C VAL A 741 16.52 -6.52 -29.04
N LEU A 742 16.75 -5.43 -28.32
CA LEU A 742 17.81 -5.34 -27.33
C LEU A 742 17.19 -5.36 -25.93
N ARG A 743 17.67 -6.26 -25.08
CA ARG A 743 17.28 -6.31 -23.68
C ARG A 743 18.40 -5.77 -22.81
N TYR A 744 18.12 -4.77 -21.99
CA TYR A 744 19.10 -4.24 -21.04
C TYR A 744 18.79 -4.68 -19.61
N THR A 745 19.84 -4.84 -18.80
CA THR A 745 19.75 -5.11 -17.36
C THR A 745 20.78 -4.24 -16.64
N ILE A 746 20.32 -3.52 -15.62
CA ILE A 746 21.13 -2.64 -14.79
C ILE A 746 21.21 -3.28 -13.40
N ILE A 747 22.42 -3.57 -12.93
CA ILE A 747 22.68 -4.24 -11.65
C ILE A 747 23.50 -3.30 -10.75
N VAL A 748 23.14 -3.22 -9.48
CA VAL A 748 23.96 -2.51 -8.47
C VAL A 748 25.14 -3.40 -8.07
N LYS A 749 26.38 -2.99 -8.41
CA LYS A 749 27.61 -3.79 -8.22
C LYS A 749 27.78 -4.29 -6.80
N SER A 750 27.55 -3.43 -5.80
CA SER A 750 27.74 -3.74 -4.37
C SER A 750 26.74 -4.73 -3.79
N ARG A 751 25.59 -4.93 -4.45
CA ARG A 751 24.47 -5.74 -3.91
C ARG A 751 24.07 -6.90 -4.82
N GLY A 752 24.48 -6.90 -6.09
CA GLY A 752 24.04 -7.89 -7.08
C GLY A 752 22.53 -7.84 -7.39
N ILE A 753 21.85 -6.74 -7.04
CA ILE A 753 20.40 -6.57 -7.24
C ILE A 753 20.15 -5.86 -8.56
N ILE A 754 19.17 -6.33 -9.32
CA ILE A 754 18.68 -5.67 -10.54
C ILE A 754 17.98 -4.37 -10.15
N LYS A 755 18.56 -3.23 -10.55
CA LYS A 755 17.95 -1.89 -10.44
C LYS A 755 16.83 -1.72 -11.47
N ALA A 756 17.11 -2.11 -12.73
CA ALA A 756 16.16 -2.02 -13.82
C ALA A 756 16.42 -3.10 -14.88
N LYS A 757 15.37 -3.48 -15.59
CA LYS A 757 15.39 -4.37 -16.75
C LYS A 757 14.37 -3.87 -17.75
N GLY A 758 14.71 -3.84 -19.03
CA GLY A 758 13.80 -3.37 -20.08
C GLY A 758 14.22 -3.83 -21.46
N TYR A 759 13.47 -3.35 -22.46
CA TYR A 759 13.63 -3.71 -23.85
C TYR A 759 13.69 -2.44 -24.70
N LEU A 760 14.57 -2.45 -25.70
CA LEU A 760 14.61 -1.52 -26.82
C LEU A 760 14.29 -2.32 -28.07
N VAL A 761 13.44 -1.77 -28.92
CA VAL A 761 12.93 -2.47 -30.10
C VAL A 761 13.09 -1.55 -31.31
N HIS A 762 13.58 -2.09 -32.41
CA HIS A 762 13.65 -1.38 -33.68
C HIS A 762 12.96 -2.17 -34.78
N ALA A 763 12.16 -1.46 -35.55
CA ALA A 763 11.43 -2.01 -36.68
C ALA A 763 11.50 -1.03 -37.86
N ARG A 764 11.62 -1.58 -39.07
CA ARG A 764 11.67 -0.82 -40.33
C ARG A 764 10.40 -1.07 -41.13
N LYS A 765 9.90 -0.03 -41.80
CA LYS A 765 8.83 -0.19 -42.79
C LYS A 765 9.41 -0.70 -44.10
N SER A 766 8.90 -1.82 -44.60
CA SER A 766 9.23 -2.38 -45.90
C SER A 766 8.87 -1.37 -46.99
N ALA A 767 9.86 -1.00 -47.80
CA ALA A 767 9.64 -0.19 -48.98
C ALA A 767 9.02 -1.09 -50.06
N LYS A 768 7.74 -0.84 -50.40
CA LYS A 768 7.13 -1.44 -51.59
C LYS A 768 7.80 -0.97 -52.86
#